data_AF-A0A1X7H3Q1-F1
#
_entry.id   AF-A0A1X7H3Q1-F1
#
_cell.length_a   1.000
_cell.length_b   1.000
_cell.length_c   1.000
_cell.angle_alpha   90.00
_cell.angle_beta   90.00
_cell.angle_gamma   90.00
#
_symmetry.space_group_name_H-M   'P 1'
#
loop_
_entity.id
_entity.type
_entity.pdbx_description
1 polymer ?
#
loop_
_entity_poly.entity_id
_entity_poly.type
_entity_poly.pdbx_seq_one_letter_code
_entity_poly.pdbx_strand_id
1 'polypeptide(L)'
;MGAVSARENGFLPSGRNLTGGNGRDLLFGGAGDDTIIGNGGNDYMEGGAGRDRFVLNPGGGWDCIGDFQAGSGGDMLDLGNWKAIGGLSNLLASSHQDSDGLVLEFSATDSVKLMGVTAGMLTADNILFAGAAGRRIAGGAARDLLFGGAGDDTITGNGGNDYMEGGTGRDRFILNPGDGWDCVGDFKVGNGGDVLDLRGWNGIGGFAELLAGSHQDPDGLVLTFGPTDSVKLMGVTRNMLTADNVLLGNDGPARATAVFIAHDEQHGDELWGSDGTRAFLLRDIAAGPAGSEIIGPVSAGGRVFFSADDGVHGRELWMSDGTTAGTRMVSDIVAGSGGSNPLAMTAFGDRVLFQADDGVHGTELWVSDGTAAGTHLLKDIYAGATSSNPGSFTQLGDNVYFSARDAEHGVALWKTDGTAAGTVMVKDFLPGNQDPPVMVIIQPSHLTAADDRLYLTAWDGTDGFTQLWVTDGTEAGTTKLRGDLTDLPQFGLDLEIGAVGKQLYFNDDVNLWTSDGTVAGTREVRHNYPDVYARPQQFTAAGDTMYYVNYDRHTGYEVMATDDSGSEGRFLGDFNPGPNSSRPFELTAVGDTMYFAADDGTTTTLWQSGGHSWDTRKVVDAGGDDSWSSVTNLSAVGGDLYFSAKDQSQVDAMFRLDTGSGEVTRLAGSYGLPLGGPTVVAM
;
A
#
# COMPACT_ATOMS: atom_id res chain seq x y z
N MET A 1 -3.13 -8.89 57.55
CA MET A 1 -2.02 -8.15 58.19
C MET A 1 -1.13 -7.71 57.06
N GLY A 2 -0.95 -6.41 56.86
CA GLY A 2 -0.12 -5.88 55.77
C GLY A 2 1.37 -6.13 56.02
N ALA A 3 2.15 -6.09 54.94
CA ALA A 3 3.60 -6.08 54.96
C ALA A 3 4.12 -4.70 55.44
N VAL A 4 5.17 -4.73 56.27
CA VAL A 4 5.88 -3.53 56.73
C VAL A 4 7.33 -3.70 56.33
N SER A 5 7.83 -2.84 55.45
CA SER A 5 9.28 -2.70 55.24
C SER A 5 9.86 -1.76 56.31
N ALA A 6 11.07 -2.03 56.83
CA ALA A 6 11.67 -1.22 57.89
C ALA A 6 12.33 0.05 57.31
N ARG A 7 12.18 1.21 57.99
CA ARG A 7 13.02 2.39 57.73
C ARG A 7 14.44 2.12 58.24
N GLU A 8 15.41 1.97 57.34
CA GLU A 8 16.81 1.71 57.72
C GLU A 8 17.73 2.89 57.37
N ASN A 9 18.51 3.35 58.35
CA ASN A 9 19.53 4.38 58.19
C ASN A 9 20.90 3.72 57.95
N GLY A 10 21.30 3.48 56.69
CA GLY A 10 22.68 3.08 56.41
C GLY A 10 22.99 2.50 55.03
N PHE A 11 23.67 3.31 54.21
CA PHE A 11 24.70 2.97 53.21
C PHE A 11 24.71 1.54 52.61
N LEU A 12 23.86 1.30 51.60
CA LEU A 12 24.03 0.24 50.59
C LEU A 12 23.69 0.81 49.19
N PRO A 13 24.28 0.28 48.09
CA PRO A 13 24.04 0.79 46.74
C PRO A 13 22.83 0.13 46.05
N SER A 14 22.19 0.90 45.16
CA SER A 14 21.30 0.55 44.04
C SER A 14 19.83 0.17 44.32
N GLY A 15 18.97 0.69 43.45
CA GLY A 15 17.50 0.66 43.50
C GLY A 15 16.84 -0.70 43.73
N ARG A 16 15.81 -0.70 44.57
CA ARG A 16 15.06 -1.84 45.08
C ARG A 16 13.73 -1.98 44.36
N ASN A 17 13.27 -3.22 44.18
CA ASN A 17 11.89 -3.49 43.77
C ASN A 17 11.07 -3.94 44.99
N LEU A 18 10.15 -3.09 45.44
CA LEU A 18 9.26 -3.35 46.57
C LEU A 18 7.85 -3.64 46.06
N THR A 19 7.21 -4.67 46.63
CA THR A 19 5.87 -5.08 46.23
C THR A 19 5.03 -5.43 47.46
N GLY A 20 3.90 -4.74 47.62
CA GLY A 20 2.88 -4.98 48.65
C GLY A 20 1.96 -6.16 48.32
N GLY A 21 1.09 -6.49 49.27
CA GLY A 21 0.03 -7.49 49.16
C GLY A 21 -1.31 -6.88 48.77
N ASN A 22 -2.42 -7.51 49.20
CA ASN A 22 -3.79 -7.06 48.90
C ASN A 22 -4.46 -6.33 50.07
N GLY A 23 -3.69 -5.79 51.02
CA GLY A 23 -4.21 -5.05 52.15
C GLY A 23 -3.29 -3.88 52.48
N ARG A 24 -3.70 -3.01 53.41
CA ARG A 24 -2.94 -1.82 53.76
C ARG A 24 -1.49 -2.12 54.17
N ASP A 25 -0.55 -1.63 53.36
CA ASP A 25 0.89 -1.83 53.49
C ASP A 25 1.67 -0.53 53.76
N LEU A 26 2.89 -0.68 54.29
CA LEU A 26 3.86 0.40 54.49
C LEU A 26 5.18 0.06 53.77
N LEU A 27 5.49 0.79 52.70
CA LEU A 27 6.62 0.53 51.80
C LEU A 27 7.63 1.70 51.80
N PHE A 28 8.93 1.41 51.98
CA PHE A 28 10.00 2.42 52.10
C PHE A 28 11.23 2.07 51.22
N GLY A 29 11.43 2.82 50.14
CA GLY A 29 12.45 2.66 49.08
C GLY A 29 13.87 3.01 49.50
N GLY A 30 14.08 3.99 50.38
CA GLY A 30 15.39 4.26 50.98
C GLY A 30 16.29 5.14 50.12
N ALA A 31 17.39 4.59 49.57
CA ALA A 31 18.33 5.36 48.76
C ALA A 31 18.68 4.58 47.49
N GLY A 32 18.77 5.26 46.35
CA GLY A 32 18.79 4.67 45.01
C GLY A 32 17.46 4.90 44.28
N ASP A 33 17.41 4.52 43.01
CA ASP A 33 16.20 4.65 42.17
C ASP A 33 15.33 3.40 42.35
N ASP A 34 14.38 3.44 43.28
CA ASP A 34 13.55 2.30 43.68
C ASP A 34 12.30 2.16 42.80
N THR A 35 11.76 0.94 42.64
CA THR A 35 10.43 0.70 42.07
C THR A 35 9.51 0.14 43.15
N ILE A 36 8.39 0.80 43.42
CA ILE A 36 7.46 0.47 44.50
C ILE A 36 6.07 0.19 43.91
N ILE A 37 5.49 -0.95 44.28
CA ILE A 37 4.18 -1.41 43.81
C ILE A 37 3.32 -1.76 45.04
N GLY A 38 2.23 -1.02 45.28
CA GLY A 38 1.30 -1.31 46.40
C GLY A 38 0.51 -2.61 46.23
N ASN A 39 0.12 -2.91 44.98
CA ASN A 39 -0.96 -3.86 44.65
C ASN A 39 -2.29 -3.39 45.25
N GLY A 40 -3.13 -4.27 45.80
CA GLY A 40 -4.45 -3.87 46.28
C GLY A 40 -4.40 -3.41 47.74
N GLY A 41 -5.12 -2.36 48.11
CA GLY A 41 -5.05 -1.89 49.48
C GLY A 41 -5.33 -0.41 49.59
N ASN A 42 -4.94 0.18 50.70
CA ASN A 42 -4.87 1.64 50.81
C ASN A 42 -3.53 1.90 51.46
N ASP A 43 -2.50 2.06 50.63
CA ASP A 43 -1.12 1.86 51.04
C ASP A 43 -0.41 3.19 51.30
N TYR A 44 0.68 3.12 52.06
CA TYR A 44 1.58 4.25 52.28
C TYR A 44 2.97 3.91 51.76
N MET A 45 3.49 4.77 50.89
CA MET A 45 4.75 4.55 50.20
C MET A 45 5.68 5.76 50.37
N GLU A 46 6.97 5.50 50.53
CA GLU A 46 8.03 6.52 50.45
C GLU A 46 9.16 5.99 49.57
N GLY A 47 9.64 6.81 48.65
CA GLY A 47 10.74 6.48 47.74
C GLY A 47 12.09 6.70 48.42
N GLY A 48 12.26 7.84 49.06
CA GLY A 48 13.49 8.26 49.70
C GLY A 48 14.38 9.07 48.74
N ALA A 49 15.67 8.73 48.65
CA ALA A 49 16.66 9.49 47.89
C ALA A 49 17.03 8.80 46.59
N GLY A 50 16.59 9.34 45.45
CA GLY A 50 16.82 8.79 44.12
C GLY A 50 15.72 9.26 43.20
N ARG A 51 15.66 8.72 41.98
CA ARG A 51 14.50 8.85 41.11
C ARG A 51 13.65 7.60 41.22
N ASP A 52 12.63 7.66 42.05
CA ASP A 52 11.82 6.50 42.39
C ASP A 52 10.62 6.33 41.46
N ARG A 53 10.24 5.08 41.14
CA ARG A 53 9.09 4.72 40.31
C ARG A 53 8.00 4.09 41.16
N PHE A 54 6.83 4.72 41.20
CA PHE A 54 5.64 4.19 41.88
C PHE A 54 4.66 3.63 40.84
N VAL A 55 4.47 2.31 40.81
CA VAL A 55 3.58 1.65 39.84
C VAL A 55 2.19 1.54 40.41
N LEU A 56 1.23 2.24 39.78
CA LEU A 56 -0.16 2.29 40.23
C LEU A 56 -1.05 1.55 39.23
N ASN A 57 -1.66 0.47 39.70
CA ASN A 57 -2.45 -0.44 38.88
C ASN A 57 -3.96 -0.30 39.15
N PRO A 58 -4.83 -0.61 38.18
CA PRO A 58 -6.27 -0.73 38.42
C PRO A 58 -6.59 -1.72 39.55
N GLY A 59 -7.47 -1.32 40.47
CA GLY A 59 -7.79 -2.09 41.68
C GLY A 59 -6.77 -1.92 42.81
N GLY A 60 -5.92 -0.89 42.72
CA GLY A 60 -4.93 -0.55 43.74
C GLY A 60 -5.54 0.06 45.00
N GLY A 61 -6.66 0.76 44.87
CA GLY A 61 -7.34 1.45 45.97
C GLY A 61 -6.83 2.87 46.22
N TRP A 62 -6.89 3.34 47.47
CA TRP A 62 -6.53 4.72 47.82
C TRP A 62 -5.17 4.78 48.51
N ASP A 63 -4.17 5.22 47.77
CA ASP A 63 -2.78 5.22 48.20
C ASP A 63 -2.27 6.61 48.59
N CYS A 64 -1.16 6.64 49.32
CA CYS A 64 -0.50 7.87 49.74
C CYS A 64 1.02 7.75 49.58
N ILE A 65 1.62 8.73 48.91
CA ILE A 65 3.07 8.84 48.76
C ILE A 65 3.57 10.01 49.62
N GLY A 66 4.45 9.70 50.57
CA GLY A 66 4.86 10.62 51.63
C GLY A 66 5.90 11.66 51.22
N ASP A 67 6.73 11.36 50.22
CA ASP A 67 7.94 12.13 49.90
C ASP A 67 8.19 12.32 48.39
N PHE A 68 7.12 12.25 47.58
CA PHE A 68 7.21 12.37 46.12
C PHE A 68 7.95 13.64 45.68
N GLN A 69 9.06 13.46 44.97
CA GLN A 69 9.89 14.53 44.45
C GLN A 69 9.41 14.95 43.06
N ALA A 70 8.60 16.01 42.98
CA ALA A 70 8.11 16.51 41.69
C ALA A 70 9.17 17.36 40.93
N GLY A 71 8.99 17.50 39.62
CA GLY A 71 9.88 18.25 38.72
C GLY A 71 10.84 17.37 37.92
N SER A 72 11.68 18.00 37.10
CA SER A 72 12.60 17.30 36.20
C SER A 72 13.70 16.57 36.95
N GLY A 73 13.86 15.28 36.67
CA GLY A 73 14.77 14.38 37.41
C GLY A 73 14.26 13.94 38.77
N GLY A 74 13.02 14.28 39.14
CA GLY A 74 12.32 13.76 40.31
C GLY A 74 11.60 12.43 40.05
N ASP A 75 10.83 11.98 41.03
CA ASP A 75 10.13 10.70 41.05
C ASP A 75 9.09 10.57 39.93
N MET A 76 8.78 9.33 39.60
CA MET A 76 7.87 8.94 38.52
C MET A 76 6.69 8.13 39.05
N LEU A 77 5.47 8.52 38.65
CA LEU A 77 4.27 7.71 38.74
C LEU A 77 4.13 6.90 37.44
N ASP A 78 4.10 5.58 37.57
CA ASP A 78 3.83 4.68 36.46
C ASP A 78 2.35 4.30 36.43
N LEU A 79 1.64 4.94 35.50
CA LEU A 79 0.24 4.71 35.17
C LEU A 79 0.09 3.88 33.88
N GLY A 80 1.11 3.09 33.50
CA GLY A 80 1.17 2.31 32.27
C GLY A 80 0.01 1.32 32.06
N ASN A 81 -0.77 1.02 33.12
CA ASN A 81 -1.95 0.16 33.07
C ASN A 81 -3.29 0.93 33.03
N TRP A 82 -3.27 2.27 33.05
CA TRP A 82 -4.45 3.14 33.04
C TRP A 82 -4.78 3.68 31.64
N LYS A 83 -5.24 2.78 30.76
CA LYS A 83 -5.50 3.05 29.32
C LYS A 83 -6.55 4.13 29.02
N ALA A 84 -7.40 4.47 29.99
CA ALA A 84 -8.47 5.47 29.82
C ALA A 84 -8.03 6.91 30.14
N ILE A 85 -6.83 7.11 30.68
CA ILE A 85 -6.34 8.42 31.12
C ILE A 85 -5.52 9.03 29.98
N GLY A 86 -6.13 9.95 29.23
CA GLY A 86 -5.57 10.57 28.03
C GLY A 86 -4.43 11.58 28.25
N GLY A 87 -3.74 11.53 29.40
CA GLY A 87 -2.60 12.40 29.73
C GLY A 87 -2.79 13.27 30.98
N LEU A 88 -1.79 14.08 31.29
CA LEU A 88 -1.70 14.85 32.54
C LEU A 88 -2.84 15.84 32.69
N SER A 89 -3.23 16.55 31.63
CA SER A 89 -4.36 17.49 31.67
C SER A 89 -5.69 16.80 32.00
N ASN A 90 -5.93 15.61 31.43
CA ASN A 90 -7.15 14.83 31.69
C ASN A 90 -7.15 14.28 33.12
N LEU A 91 -6.01 13.79 33.58
CA LEU A 91 -5.82 13.34 34.94
C LEU A 91 -6.04 14.49 35.93
N LEU A 92 -5.46 15.67 35.68
CA LEU A 92 -5.62 16.83 36.55
C LEU A 92 -7.05 17.37 36.55
N ALA A 93 -7.79 17.24 35.44
CA ALA A 93 -9.19 17.65 35.35
C ALA A 93 -10.13 16.79 36.21
N SER A 94 -9.81 15.51 36.43
CA SER A 94 -10.53 14.61 37.35
C SER A 94 -9.99 14.65 38.78
N SER A 95 -8.92 15.39 39.03
CA SER A 95 -8.18 15.40 40.30
C SER A 95 -8.43 16.68 41.09
N HIS A 96 -8.04 16.69 42.37
CA HIS A 96 -8.23 17.85 43.23
C HIS A 96 -7.07 18.10 44.19
N GLN A 97 -6.94 19.36 44.62
CA GLN A 97 -5.94 19.78 45.58
C GLN A 97 -6.53 19.79 47.00
N ASP A 98 -5.90 19.04 47.90
CA ASP A 98 -6.16 19.07 49.34
C ASP A 98 -5.22 20.04 50.05
N SER A 99 -5.48 20.30 51.34
CA SER A 99 -4.68 21.19 52.18
C SER A 99 -3.22 20.74 52.40
N ASP A 100 -2.95 19.45 52.23
CA ASP A 100 -1.70 18.76 52.56
C ASP A 100 -1.11 17.96 51.39
N GLY A 101 -1.73 17.99 50.21
CA GLY A 101 -1.22 17.33 49.02
C GLY A 101 -2.15 17.38 47.81
N LEU A 102 -1.68 16.85 46.69
CA LEU A 102 -2.45 16.68 45.46
C LEU A 102 -3.04 15.26 45.42
N VAL A 103 -4.35 15.14 45.17
CA VAL A 103 -5.02 13.85 45.01
C VAL A 103 -5.25 13.60 43.52
N LEU A 104 -4.58 12.60 42.97
CA LEU A 104 -4.75 12.15 41.59
C LEU A 104 -5.80 11.03 41.53
N GLU A 105 -6.92 11.30 40.87
CA GLU A 105 -8.04 10.36 40.76
C GLU A 105 -8.02 9.62 39.41
N PHE A 106 -7.91 8.30 39.47
CA PHE A 106 -7.87 7.42 38.29
C PHE A 106 -9.23 6.77 38.00
N SER A 107 -9.99 6.46 39.07
CA SER A 107 -11.33 5.89 39.01
C SER A 107 -12.12 6.24 40.28
N ALA A 108 -13.39 5.84 40.36
CA ALA A 108 -14.19 5.98 41.58
C ALA A 108 -13.64 5.19 42.80
N THR A 109 -12.76 4.22 42.56
CA THR A 109 -12.19 3.34 43.59
C THR A 109 -10.68 3.46 43.72
N ASP A 110 -10.01 4.21 42.86
CA ASP A 110 -8.55 4.23 42.76
C ASP A 110 -8.02 5.66 42.67
N SER A 111 -7.15 6.01 43.61
CA SER A 111 -6.48 7.31 43.64
C SER A 111 -5.15 7.24 44.39
N VAL A 112 -4.28 8.22 44.15
CA VAL A 112 -3.07 8.43 44.95
C VAL A 112 -3.00 9.86 45.44
N LYS A 113 -2.64 10.03 46.72
CA LYS A 113 -2.33 11.33 47.30
C LYS A 113 -0.82 11.54 47.36
N LEU A 114 -0.35 12.63 46.75
CA LEU A 114 1.03 13.08 46.79
C LEU A 114 1.18 14.16 47.87
N MET A 115 1.80 13.81 48.99
CA MET A 115 1.94 14.72 50.13
C MET A 115 2.88 15.88 49.80
N GLY A 116 2.45 17.11 50.10
CA GLY A 116 3.25 18.32 49.87
C GLY A 116 3.43 18.75 48.40
N VAL A 117 2.85 18.01 47.45
CA VAL A 117 2.88 18.33 46.02
C VAL A 117 1.66 19.16 45.62
N THR A 118 1.85 20.11 44.71
CA THR A 118 0.76 20.85 44.07
C THR A 118 0.67 20.50 42.58
N ALA A 119 -0.51 20.66 41.96
CA ALA A 119 -0.69 20.36 40.54
C ALA A 119 0.35 21.05 39.62
N GLY A 120 0.73 22.30 39.93
CA GLY A 120 1.73 23.04 39.16
C GLY A 120 3.18 22.61 39.40
N MET A 121 3.44 21.72 40.36
CA MET A 121 4.77 21.14 40.58
C MET A 121 5.00 19.88 39.75
N LEU A 122 3.93 19.23 39.28
CA LEU A 122 4.05 18.08 38.39
C LEU A 122 4.49 18.53 36.99
N THR A 123 5.48 17.82 36.47
CA THR A 123 5.96 17.94 35.10
C THR A 123 5.70 16.63 34.36
N ALA A 124 5.87 16.63 33.04
CA ALA A 124 5.73 15.42 32.23
C ALA A 124 6.72 14.31 32.66
N ASP A 125 7.89 14.67 33.21
CA ASP A 125 8.89 13.72 33.72
C ASP A 125 8.40 12.88 34.91
N ASN A 126 7.33 13.34 35.57
CA ASN A 126 6.80 12.74 36.78
C ASN A 126 5.71 11.69 36.53
N ILE A 127 5.20 11.52 35.31
CA ILE A 127 4.13 10.54 35.04
C ILE A 127 4.35 9.80 33.72
N LEU A 128 4.34 8.47 33.78
CA LEU A 128 4.27 7.57 32.62
C LEU A 128 2.81 7.12 32.42
N PHE A 129 2.21 7.40 31.26
CA PHE A 129 0.87 6.94 30.88
C PHE A 129 0.92 5.64 30.05
N ALA A 130 -0.21 4.92 29.98
CA ALA A 130 -0.39 3.76 29.11
C ALA A 130 -0.39 4.17 27.62
N GLY A 131 0.62 3.76 26.83
CA GLY A 131 0.76 4.10 25.41
C GLY A 131 -0.12 3.26 24.47
N ALA A 132 -0.68 3.88 23.44
CA ALA A 132 -1.22 3.23 22.24
C ALA A 132 -0.32 3.59 21.04
N ALA A 133 -0.21 2.70 20.05
CA ALA A 133 0.60 2.89 18.85
C ALA A 133 -0.04 3.87 17.87
N GLY A 134 0.75 4.81 17.33
CA GLY A 134 0.41 5.61 16.14
C GLY A 134 -0.53 6.79 16.40
N ARG A 135 -0.12 7.76 17.23
CA ARG A 135 -0.97 8.91 17.65
C ARG A 135 -0.84 10.11 16.72
N ARG A 136 -1.85 10.98 16.72
CA ARG A 136 -1.77 12.35 16.22
C ARG A 136 -1.90 13.31 17.40
N ILE A 137 -0.86 14.10 17.65
CA ILE A 137 -0.72 14.99 18.81
C ILE A 137 -0.59 16.43 18.29
N ALA A 138 -1.42 17.34 18.79
CA ALA A 138 -1.37 18.75 18.40
C ALA A 138 -1.33 19.64 19.64
N GLY A 139 -0.38 20.58 19.68
CA GLY A 139 -0.30 21.65 20.66
C GLY A 139 -1.29 22.79 20.39
N GLY A 140 -1.25 23.81 21.25
CA GLY A 140 -2.05 25.03 21.17
C GLY A 140 -1.31 26.17 20.50
N ALA A 141 -1.58 27.41 20.94
CA ALA A 141 -0.88 28.61 20.45
C ALA A 141 0.16 29.14 21.46
N ALA A 142 0.51 28.32 22.45
CA ALA A 142 1.42 28.63 23.52
C ALA A 142 2.53 27.57 23.55
N ARG A 143 3.57 27.79 24.35
CA ARG A 143 4.61 26.77 24.52
C ARG A 143 4.06 25.48 25.13
N ASP A 144 4.25 24.38 24.42
CA ASP A 144 3.80 23.04 24.80
C ASP A 144 4.95 22.04 25.00
N LEU A 145 4.64 20.95 25.71
CA LEU A 145 5.48 19.75 25.84
C LEU A 145 4.67 18.55 25.30
N LEU A 146 5.13 17.94 24.21
CA LEU A 146 4.39 16.90 23.47
C LEU A 146 5.19 15.60 23.43
N PHE A 147 4.55 14.46 23.72
CA PHE A 147 5.23 13.15 23.81
C PHE A 147 4.43 12.06 23.08
N GLY A 148 5.02 11.43 22.06
CA GLY A 148 4.46 10.40 21.17
C GLY A 148 4.39 9.00 21.79
N GLY A 149 5.45 8.57 22.48
CA GLY A 149 5.44 7.32 23.23
C GLY A 149 5.92 6.12 22.41
N ALA A 150 5.03 5.20 22.06
CA ALA A 150 5.40 4.02 21.28
C ALA A 150 4.50 3.92 20.05
N GLY A 151 5.04 3.51 18.90
CA GLY A 151 4.36 3.51 17.60
C GLY A 151 4.80 4.71 16.75
N ASP A 152 4.26 4.83 15.54
CA ASP A 152 4.66 5.88 14.59
C ASP A 152 3.78 7.11 14.80
N ASP A 153 4.24 8.07 15.60
CA ASP A 153 3.42 9.20 16.04
C ASP A 153 3.54 10.42 15.10
N THR A 154 2.46 11.17 14.89
CA THR A 154 2.47 12.49 14.23
C THR A 154 2.28 13.59 15.26
N ILE A 155 3.24 14.50 15.38
CA ILE A 155 3.25 15.58 16.38
C ILE A 155 3.31 16.94 15.67
N THR A 156 2.42 17.86 16.03
CA THR A 156 2.37 19.25 15.55
C THR A 156 2.36 20.19 16.75
N GLY A 157 3.35 21.08 16.86
CA GLY A 157 3.38 22.11 17.90
C GLY A 157 2.26 23.13 17.76
N ASN A 158 1.99 23.57 16.52
CA ASN A 158 1.25 24.78 16.20
C ASN A 158 2.02 26.01 16.75
N GLY A 159 1.34 27.10 17.12
CA GLY A 159 2.05 28.31 17.54
C GLY A 159 2.69 28.13 18.92
N GLY A 160 3.94 28.53 19.12
CA GLY A 160 4.57 28.29 20.41
C GLY A 160 6.08 28.37 20.33
N ASN A 161 6.75 27.68 21.25
CA ASN A 161 8.19 27.43 21.21
C ASN A 161 8.35 26.06 21.88
N ASP A 162 8.00 25.01 21.17
CA ASP A 162 7.55 23.76 21.78
C ASP A 162 8.68 22.76 21.99
N TYR A 163 8.47 21.80 22.87
CA TYR A 163 9.35 20.66 23.05
C TYR A 163 8.60 19.38 22.72
N MET A 164 9.15 18.57 21.84
CA MET A 164 8.52 17.36 21.31
C MET A 164 9.44 16.14 21.47
N GLU A 165 8.87 14.99 21.82
CA GLU A 165 9.54 13.70 21.78
C GLU A 165 8.64 12.67 21.09
N GLY A 166 9.18 11.91 20.15
CA GLY A 166 8.45 10.88 19.41
C GLY A 166 8.36 9.58 20.20
N GLY A 167 9.44 9.20 20.87
CA GLY A 167 9.57 7.94 21.59
C GLY A 167 10.07 6.81 20.67
N THR A 168 9.45 5.63 20.72
CA THR A 168 9.85 4.48 19.89
C THR A 168 8.92 4.33 18.69
N GLY A 169 9.46 4.10 17.50
CA GLY A 169 8.69 4.13 16.26
C GLY A 169 9.35 5.08 15.28
N ARG A 170 8.71 5.24 14.11
CA ARG A 170 9.06 6.22 13.09
C ARG A 170 8.14 7.42 13.22
N ASP A 171 8.62 8.45 13.88
CA ASP A 171 7.79 9.59 14.28
C ASP A 171 7.83 10.71 13.23
N ARG A 172 6.74 11.45 13.08
CA ARG A 172 6.57 12.58 12.16
C ARG A 172 6.34 13.86 12.94
N PHE A 173 7.22 14.84 12.80
CA PHE A 173 7.10 16.17 13.38
C PHE A 173 6.73 17.17 12.31
N ILE A 174 5.57 17.81 12.41
CA ILE A 174 5.06 18.78 11.42
C ILE A 174 5.38 20.20 11.89
N LEU A 175 6.10 20.97 11.06
CA LEU A 175 6.50 22.35 11.34
C LEU A 175 5.95 23.27 10.26
N ASN A 176 5.05 24.17 10.65
CA ASN A 176 4.37 25.11 9.77
C ASN A 176 4.88 26.55 9.96
N PRO A 177 4.60 27.45 9.01
CA PRO A 177 4.87 28.88 9.18
C PRO A 177 4.12 29.46 10.39
N GLY A 178 4.86 30.03 11.34
CA GLY A 178 4.32 30.66 12.54
C GLY A 178 4.31 29.76 13.79
N ASP A 179 4.89 28.57 13.70
CA ASP A 179 4.99 27.63 14.83
C ASP A 179 6.04 28.10 15.85
N GLY A 180 7.03 28.89 15.44
CA GLY A 180 8.02 29.48 16.34
C GLY A 180 9.30 28.66 16.47
N TRP A 181 9.91 28.68 17.66
CA TRP A 181 11.19 28.02 17.92
C TRP A 181 11.02 26.73 18.72
N ASP A 182 11.07 25.61 18.00
CA ASP A 182 10.77 24.29 18.54
C ASP A 182 12.03 23.46 18.80
N CYS A 183 11.86 22.42 19.61
CA CYS A 183 12.90 21.48 19.98
C CYS A 183 12.36 20.04 19.90
N VAL A 184 13.10 19.15 19.25
CA VAL A 184 12.83 17.71 19.26
C VAL A 184 13.91 17.00 20.07
N GLY A 185 13.50 16.34 21.15
CA GLY A 185 14.40 15.75 22.15
C GLY A 185 15.10 14.47 21.71
N ASP A 186 14.46 13.66 20.87
CA ASP A 186 14.85 12.26 20.62
C ASP A 186 14.84 11.86 19.14
N PHE A 187 15.01 12.83 18.23
CA PHE A 187 14.92 12.62 16.78
C PHE A 187 15.90 11.54 16.27
N LYS A 188 15.36 10.45 15.73
CA LYS A 188 16.11 9.32 15.15
C LYS A 188 16.41 9.57 13.68
N VAL A 189 17.70 9.69 13.33
CA VAL A 189 18.14 9.87 11.94
C VAL A 189 18.27 8.56 11.15
N GLY A 190 18.34 8.67 9.82
CA GLY A 190 18.60 7.57 8.89
C GLY A 190 17.35 6.93 8.30
N ASN A 191 17.54 5.92 7.45
CA ASN A 191 16.46 5.19 6.78
C ASN A 191 15.61 4.41 7.82
N GLY A 192 14.29 4.65 7.83
CA GLY A 192 13.38 4.17 8.87
C GLY A 192 13.41 4.96 10.18
N GLY A 193 14.18 6.05 10.24
CA GLY A 193 14.15 7.03 11.33
C GLY A 193 13.05 8.07 11.16
N ASP A 194 12.95 8.95 12.16
CA ASP A 194 11.93 9.98 12.28
C ASP A 194 12.01 11.00 11.12
N VAL A 195 10.92 11.71 10.92
CA VAL A 195 10.66 12.58 9.78
C VAL A 195 10.26 13.98 10.24
N LEU A 196 10.97 14.99 9.74
CA LEU A 196 10.54 16.38 9.77
C LEU A 196 9.67 16.68 8.55
N ASP A 197 8.41 17.04 8.77
CA ASP A 197 7.50 17.48 7.72
C ASP A 197 7.48 19.00 7.62
N LEU A 198 8.11 19.51 6.57
CA LEU A 198 8.25 20.94 6.27
C LEU A 198 7.45 21.34 5.03
N ARG A 199 6.48 20.52 4.59
CA ARG A 199 5.70 20.77 3.37
C ARG A 199 4.82 22.02 3.45
N GLY A 200 4.58 22.56 4.66
CA GLY A 200 3.90 23.84 4.86
C GLY A 200 4.70 25.07 4.42
N TRP A 201 5.98 24.92 4.08
CA TRP A 201 6.86 26.02 3.71
C TRP A 201 6.99 26.20 2.19
N ASN A 202 6.72 27.42 1.73
CA ASN A 202 6.99 27.84 0.36
C ASN A 202 8.39 28.44 0.27
N GLY A 203 9.28 27.86 -0.56
CA GLY A 203 10.56 28.47 -0.91
C GLY A 203 11.81 27.86 -0.25
N ILE A 204 11.73 26.66 0.33
CA ILE A 204 12.92 25.90 0.70
C ILE A 204 13.38 25.10 -0.53
N GLY A 205 14.52 25.51 -1.12
CA GLY A 205 15.08 24.98 -2.38
C GLY A 205 15.65 23.55 -2.36
N GLY A 206 15.31 22.74 -1.35
CA GLY A 206 15.70 21.33 -1.22
C GLY A 206 16.55 20.98 -0.01
N PHE A 207 16.78 19.67 0.19
CA PHE A 207 17.51 19.17 1.36
C PHE A 207 18.93 19.74 1.45
N ALA A 208 19.62 19.87 0.30
CA ALA A 208 20.96 20.45 0.26
C ALA A 208 20.96 21.95 0.65
N GLU A 209 19.95 22.71 0.25
CA GLU A 209 19.80 24.12 0.61
C GLU A 209 19.43 24.27 2.09
N LEU A 210 18.48 23.46 2.57
CA LEU A 210 18.10 23.40 3.98
C LEU A 210 19.31 23.08 4.85
N LEU A 211 20.09 22.06 4.47
CA LEU A 211 21.27 21.66 5.20
C LEU A 211 22.37 22.71 5.09
N ALA A 212 22.48 23.47 4.01
CA ALA A 212 23.43 24.59 3.89
C ALA A 212 23.03 25.79 4.78
N GLY A 213 21.73 26.02 4.97
CA GLY A 213 21.18 27.06 5.83
C GLY A 213 21.20 26.73 7.34
N SER A 214 21.46 25.48 7.72
CA SER A 214 21.46 25.05 9.12
C SER A 214 22.66 25.56 9.94
N HIS A 215 22.51 25.55 11.26
CA HIS A 215 23.55 25.87 12.23
C HIS A 215 23.76 24.70 13.20
N GLN A 216 25.01 24.39 13.55
CA GLN A 216 25.31 23.34 14.52
C GLN A 216 25.58 23.96 15.89
N ASP A 217 24.73 23.65 16.87
CA ASP A 217 24.96 23.94 18.27
C ASP A 217 25.72 22.79 18.95
N PRO A 218 26.30 23.00 20.15
CA PRO A 218 26.99 21.95 20.92
C PRO A 218 26.13 20.72 21.25
N ASP A 219 24.81 20.91 21.35
CA ASP A 219 23.81 19.97 21.83
C ASP A 219 22.77 19.57 20.77
N GLY A 220 22.84 20.11 19.55
CA GLY A 220 21.93 19.72 18.46
C GLY A 220 22.10 20.48 17.16
N LEU A 221 21.41 20.03 16.13
CA LEU A 221 21.34 20.68 14.81
C LEU A 221 20.14 21.61 14.76
N VAL A 222 20.36 22.88 14.39
CA VAL A 222 19.30 23.89 14.25
C VAL A 222 19.00 24.10 12.77
N LEU A 223 17.74 23.89 12.39
CA LEU A 223 17.21 24.19 11.07
C LEU A 223 16.34 25.45 11.16
N THR A 224 16.62 26.44 10.32
CA THR A 224 15.91 27.73 10.34
C THR A 224 15.10 27.89 9.06
N PHE A 225 13.80 28.13 9.19
CA PHE A 225 12.85 28.21 8.07
C PHE A 225 12.42 29.66 7.80
N GLY A 226 12.65 30.56 8.75
CA GLY A 226 12.38 31.98 8.63
C GLY A 226 12.97 32.76 9.81
N PRO A 227 12.74 34.08 9.90
CA PRO A 227 13.23 34.90 11.00
C PRO A 227 12.57 34.56 12.36
N THR A 228 11.42 33.90 12.32
CA THR A 228 10.60 33.56 13.48
C THR A 228 10.51 32.08 13.76
N ASP A 229 11.00 31.22 12.85
CA ASP A 229 10.70 29.80 12.87
C ASP A 229 11.95 28.95 12.71
N SER A 230 12.14 28.02 13.63
CA SER A 230 13.27 27.08 13.62
C SER A 230 12.95 25.85 14.44
N VAL A 231 13.57 24.72 14.09
CA VAL A 231 13.58 23.53 14.96
C VAL A 231 15.00 23.15 15.33
N LYS A 232 15.21 22.80 16.59
CA LYS A 232 16.44 22.19 17.08
C LYS A 232 16.25 20.69 17.28
N LEU A 233 17.09 19.91 16.61
CA LEU A 233 17.14 18.45 16.77
C LEU A 233 18.25 18.10 17.77
N MET A 234 17.86 17.72 18.98
CA MET A 234 18.79 17.42 20.06
C MET A 234 19.61 16.17 19.74
N GLY A 235 20.92 16.22 20.00
CA GLY A 235 21.84 15.10 19.74
C GLY A 235 22.13 14.79 18.27
N VAL A 236 21.45 15.45 17.32
CA VAL A 236 21.68 15.27 15.88
C VAL A 236 22.81 16.19 15.42
N THR A 237 23.70 15.65 14.58
CA THR A 237 24.73 16.44 13.89
C THR A 237 24.37 16.65 12.42
N ARG A 238 24.93 17.70 11.80
CA ARG A 238 24.71 18.01 10.38
C ARG A 238 24.97 16.84 9.42
N ASN A 239 25.91 15.96 9.76
CA ASN A 239 26.27 14.80 8.92
C ASN A 239 25.37 13.57 9.18
N MET A 240 24.55 13.60 10.23
CA MET A 240 23.64 12.52 10.60
C MET A 240 22.28 12.67 9.90
N LEU A 241 21.82 13.92 9.70
CA LEU A 241 20.56 14.17 9.02
C LEU A 241 20.67 13.82 7.52
N THR A 242 19.69 13.09 7.00
CA THR A 242 19.62 12.69 5.59
C THR A 242 18.34 13.19 4.94
N ALA A 243 18.27 13.13 3.60
CA ALA A 243 17.06 13.50 2.87
C ALA A 243 15.84 12.64 3.25
N ASP A 244 16.06 11.39 3.68
CA ASP A 244 14.99 10.48 4.13
C ASP A 244 14.28 10.96 5.41
N ASN A 245 14.93 11.86 6.18
CA ASN A 245 14.41 12.41 7.42
C ASN A 245 13.66 13.74 7.23
N VAL A 246 13.54 14.26 6.01
CA VAL A 246 12.93 15.59 5.77
C VAL A 246 12.00 15.56 4.56
N LEU A 247 10.74 15.96 4.76
CA LEU A 247 9.78 16.17 3.69
C LEU A 247 9.69 17.65 3.35
N LEU A 248 10.09 18.02 2.14
CA LEU A 248 10.08 19.40 1.64
C LEU A 248 9.01 19.60 0.56
N GLY A 249 8.51 20.83 0.47
CA GLY A 249 7.53 21.22 -0.55
C GLY A 249 8.06 21.21 -1.98
N ASN A 250 9.34 21.53 -2.22
CA ASN A 250 9.79 21.91 -3.58
C ASN A 250 11.08 21.32 -4.21
N ASP A 251 11.97 20.51 -3.60
CA ASP A 251 13.14 19.95 -4.37
C ASP A 251 13.73 18.64 -3.75
N GLY A 252 14.00 17.50 -4.42
CA GLY A 252 13.90 16.98 -5.80
C GLY A 252 14.75 15.67 -5.95
N PRO A 253 14.72 14.89 -7.07
CA PRO A 253 13.52 14.30 -7.63
C PRO A 253 13.00 13.22 -6.68
N ALA A 254 11.70 13.22 -6.40
CA ALA A 254 11.09 12.00 -5.93
C ALA A 254 11.28 10.98 -7.06
N ARG A 255 12.03 9.91 -6.79
CA ARG A 255 11.92 8.73 -7.64
C ARG A 255 10.57 8.13 -7.28
N ALA A 256 9.68 8.08 -8.26
CA ALA A 256 8.41 7.41 -8.10
C ALA A 256 8.66 5.98 -7.63
N THR A 257 7.84 5.50 -6.69
CA THR A 257 7.68 4.08 -6.38
C THR A 257 6.49 3.52 -7.15
N ALA A 258 5.53 4.38 -7.49
CA ALA A 258 4.36 4.09 -8.32
C ALA A 258 4.17 5.16 -9.39
N VAL A 259 3.74 4.75 -10.59
CA VAL A 259 3.44 5.63 -11.72
C VAL A 259 2.01 5.42 -12.19
N PHE A 260 1.35 6.49 -12.57
CA PHE A 260 -0.04 6.47 -13.02
C PHE A 260 -0.34 7.63 -13.98
N ILE A 261 -1.51 7.59 -14.61
CA ILE A 261 -2.00 8.66 -15.48
C ILE A 261 -2.95 9.54 -14.65
N ALA A 262 -2.77 10.85 -14.66
CA ALA A 262 -3.69 11.79 -14.04
C ALA A 262 -3.83 13.08 -14.85
N HIS A 263 -4.95 13.77 -14.60
CA HIS A 263 -5.37 14.96 -15.33
C HIS A 263 -5.14 16.22 -14.51
N ASP A 264 -4.61 17.29 -15.09
CA ASP A 264 -4.85 18.63 -14.54
C ASP A 264 -5.20 19.64 -15.65
N GLU A 265 -5.82 20.76 -15.28
CA GLU A 265 -6.28 21.77 -16.25
C GLU A 265 -5.13 22.42 -17.03
N GLN A 266 -3.90 22.33 -16.54
CA GLN A 266 -2.72 22.98 -17.12
C GLN A 266 -2.00 22.07 -18.13
N HIS A 267 -1.96 20.77 -17.86
CA HIS A 267 -1.14 19.77 -18.56
C HIS A 267 -1.98 18.67 -19.24
N GLY A 268 -3.28 18.55 -18.98
CA GLY A 268 -4.10 17.46 -19.53
C GLY A 268 -3.79 16.10 -18.86
N ASP A 269 -4.09 15.00 -19.57
CA ASP A 269 -3.84 13.63 -19.10
C ASP A 269 -2.37 13.24 -19.32
N GLU A 270 -1.59 13.21 -18.25
CA GLU A 270 -0.14 13.06 -18.29
C GLU A 270 0.37 11.95 -17.37
N LEU A 271 1.68 11.69 -17.41
CA LEU A 271 2.33 10.73 -16.54
C LEU A 271 2.69 11.36 -15.20
N TRP A 272 2.22 10.76 -14.12
CA TRP A 272 2.46 11.18 -12.74
C TRP A 272 3.16 10.08 -11.94
N GLY A 273 3.96 10.48 -10.96
CA GLY A 273 4.63 9.60 -10.02
C GLY A 273 4.11 9.81 -8.60
N SER A 274 4.24 8.79 -7.77
CA SER A 274 4.08 8.89 -6.32
C SER A 274 5.29 8.32 -5.60
N ASP A 275 5.66 8.95 -4.48
CA ASP A 275 6.67 8.48 -3.52
C ASP A 275 6.04 7.73 -2.33
N GLY A 276 4.75 7.41 -2.41
CA GLY A 276 3.95 6.83 -1.34
C GLY A 276 3.37 7.83 -0.34
N THR A 277 3.76 9.11 -0.41
CA THR A 277 3.23 10.17 0.46
C THR A 277 2.50 11.28 -0.30
N ARG A 278 2.82 11.46 -1.58
CA ARG A 278 2.19 12.44 -2.47
C ARG A 278 2.29 12.00 -3.92
N ALA A 279 1.65 12.76 -4.80
CA ALA A 279 1.78 12.66 -6.24
C ALA A 279 2.52 13.87 -6.83
N PHE A 280 3.17 13.69 -7.98
CA PHE A 280 3.87 14.74 -8.71
C PHE A 280 3.92 14.42 -10.21
N LEU A 281 3.85 15.44 -11.05
CA LEU A 281 3.96 15.30 -12.50
C LEU A 281 5.37 14.80 -12.85
N LEU A 282 5.46 13.68 -13.57
CA LEU A 282 6.74 13.20 -14.09
C LEU A 282 7.14 14.01 -15.31
N ARG A 283 6.22 14.17 -16.27
CA ARG A 283 6.45 14.99 -17.45
C ARG A 283 5.12 15.38 -18.10
N ASP A 284 5.04 16.64 -18.51
CA ASP A 284 4.11 17.12 -19.54
C ASP A 284 4.73 16.75 -20.89
N ILE A 285 4.29 15.63 -21.46
CA ILE A 285 4.83 15.09 -22.72
C ILE A 285 4.28 15.90 -23.90
N ALA A 286 2.97 16.12 -23.95
CA ALA A 286 2.27 16.95 -24.93
C ALA A 286 2.02 18.35 -24.38
N ALA A 287 3.02 19.23 -24.54
CA ALA A 287 3.06 20.54 -23.89
C ALA A 287 1.73 21.32 -23.87
N GLY A 288 1.29 21.69 -22.65
CA GLY A 288 0.08 22.47 -22.42
C GLY A 288 -1.14 21.61 -22.09
N PRO A 289 -2.38 22.09 -22.28
CA PRO A 289 -3.57 21.42 -21.75
C PRO A 289 -4.02 20.19 -22.58
N ALA A 290 -3.20 19.74 -23.54
CA ALA A 290 -3.50 18.57 -24.35
C ALA A 290 -2.89 17.34 -23.68
N GLY A 291 -3.66 16.27 -23.47
CA GLY A 291 -3.11 15.03 -22.91
C GLY A 291 -2.28 14.25 -23.93
N SER A 292 -1.33 13.46 -23.44
CA SER A 292 -0.37 12.71 -24.25
C SER A 292 -0.84 11.34 -24.75
N GLU A 293 -2.13 11.03 -24.61
CA GLU A 293 -2.75 9.76 -25.01
C GLU A 293 -1.96 8.52 -24.52
N ILE A 294 -1.55 8.54 -23.24
CA ILE A 294 -0.71 7.48 -22.66
C ILE A 294 -1.48 6.15 -22.67
N ILE A 295 -0.85 5.11 -23.22
CA ILE A 295 -1.42 3.75 -23.27
C ILE A 295 -0.44 2.73 -22.71
N GLY A 296 -0.98 1.82 -21.89
CA GLY A 296 -0.32 0.59 -21.47
C GLY A 296 1.01 0.80 -20.77
N PRO A 297 1.07 1.54 -19.65
CA PRO A 297 2.28 1.57 -18.82
C PRO A 297 2.60 0.16 -18.32
N VAL A 298 3.83 -0.29 -18.55
CA VAL A 298 4.35 -1.61 -18.18
C VAL A 298 5.66 -1.44 -17.41
N SER A 299 5.73 -2.06 -16.24
CA SER A 299 6.96 -2.08 -15.43
C SER A 299 7.92 -3.16 -15.93
N ALA A 300 9.18 -2.80 -16.19
CA ALA A 300 10.25 -3.73 -16.54
C ALA A 300 11.61 -3.18 -16.11
N GLY A 301 12.38 -3.96 -15.34
CA GLY A 301 13.77 -3.61 -14.98
C GLY A 301 13.94 -2.34 -14.16
N GLY A 302 12.97 -1.95 -13.31
CA GLY A 302 13.05 -0.73 -12.51
C GLY A 302 12.70 0.55 -13.29
N ARG A 303 11.94 0.40 -14.39
CA ARG A 303 11.46 1.44 -15.30
C ARG A 303 10.02 1.15 -15.70
N VAL A 304 9.32 2.19 -16.11
CA VAL A 304 8.00 2.08 -16.73
C VAL A 304 8.12 2.44 -18.21
N PHE A 305 7.62 1.58 -19.08
CA PHE A 305 7.53 1.79 -20.53
C PHE A 305 6.07 2.00 -20.90
N PHE A 306 5.80 2.89 -21.86
CA PHE A 306 4.45 3.23 -22.26
C PHE A 306 4.46 3.86 -23.65
N SER A 307 3.29 3.91 -24.27
CA SER A 307 3.10 4.61 -25.54
C SER A 307 2.53 6.00 -25.27
N ALA A 308 3.06 7.03 -25.93
CA ALA A 308 2.57 8.40 -25.80
C ALA A 308 2.84 9.22 -27.06
N ASP A 309 2.07 10.28 -27.26
CA ASP A 309 2.20 11.25 -28.34
C ASP A 309 2.57 12.62 -27.74
N ASP A 310 3.67 13.22 -28.19
CA ASP A 310 4.10 14.57 -27.77
C ASP A 310 3.56 15.70 -28.67
N GLY A 311 2.69 15.36 -29.62
CA GLY A 311 2.13 16.26 -30.61
C GLY A 311 3.10 16.62 -31.75
N VAL A 312 4.31 16.07 -31.75
CA VAL A 312 5.37 16.36 -32.74
C VAL A 312 5.75 15.11 -33.52
N HIS A 313 5.94 13.98 -32.83
CA HIS A 313 6.46 12.75 -33.41
C HIS A 313 5.37 11.68 -33.64
N GLY A 314 4.11 11.99 -33.30
CA GLY A 314 3.06 10.97 -33.24
C GLY A 314 3.29 10.01 -32.08
N ARG A 315 2.46 8.96 -31.99
CA ARG A 315 2.53 7.97 -30.92
C ARG A 315 3.76 7.07 -31.06
N GLU A 316 4.66 7.18 -30.10
CA GLU A 316 5.95 6.47 -30.05
C GLU A 316 6.17 5.77 -28.70
N LEU A 317 7.29 5.05 -28.58
CA LEU A 317 7.67 4.36 -27.33
C LEU A 317 8.36 5.35 -26.38
N TRP A 318 7.84 5.44 -25.16
CA TRP A 318 8.36 6.25 -24.07
C TRP A 318 8.76 5.39 -22.87
N MET A 319 9.60 5.95 -22.02
CA MET A 319 9.98 5.34 -20.75
C MET A 319 10.10 6.37 -19.63
N SER A 320 10.03 5.92 -18.39
CA SER A 320 10.40 6.64 -17.18
C SER A 320 11.25 5.76 -16.26
N ASP A 321 12.25 6.35 -15.61
CA ASP A 321 12.98 5.74 -14.49
C ASP A 321 12.44 6.18 -13.11
N GLY A 322 11.25 6.81 -13.12
CA GLY A 322 10.56 7.35 -11.96
C GLY A 322 10.96 8.79 -11.67
N THR A 323 11.78 9.42 -12.51
CA THR A 323 12.16 10.83 -12.39
C THR A 323 11.71 11.63 -13.60
N THR A 324 11.54 12.94 -13.44
CA THR A 324 11.25 13.85 -14.56
C THR A 324 12.33 13.80 -15.65
N ALA A 325 13.60 13.73 -15.25
CA ALA A 325 14.72 13.71 -16.20
C ALA A 325 14.80 12.39 -16.98
N GLY A 326 14.47 11.26 -16.35
CA GLY A 326 14.45 9.97 -17.00
C GLY A 326 13.14 9.63 -17.72
N THR A 327 12.14 10.50 -17.65
CA THR A 327 10.89 10.38 -18.43
C THR A 327 11.11 10.95 -19.83
N ARG A 328 11.24 10.10 -20.85
CA ARG A 328 11.61 10.48 -22.22
C ARG A 328 11.19 9.46 -23.27
N MET A 329 11.09 9.90 -24.52
CA MET A 329 10.97 9.02 -25.67
C MET A 329 12.21 8.11 -25.75
N VAL A 330 11.99 6.82 -26.02
CA VAL A 330 13.06 5.84 -26.16
C VAL A 330 13.65 5.91 -27.56
N SER A 331 12.79 5.91 -28.57
CA SER A 331 13.13 6.01 -29.98
C SER A 331 11.96 6.58 -30.77
N ASP A 332 12.25 7.45 -31.73
CA ASP A 332 11.34 7.84 -32.81
C ASP A 332 11.48 6.79 -33.92
N ILE A 333 10.64 5.74 -33.87
CA ILE A 333 10.76 4.60 -34.79
C ILE A 333 10.37 5.02 -36.22
N VAL A 334 9.31 5.83 -36.35
CA VAL A 334 8.88 6.41 -37.64
C VAL A 334 9.25 7.89 -37.68
N ALA A 335 10.45 8.18 -38.18
CA ALA A 335 10.99 9.54 -38.16
C ALA A 335 10.03 10.62 -38.69
N GLY A 336 9.83 11.68 -37.89
CA GLY A 336 8.97 12.81 -38.23
C GLY A 336 7.62 12.73 -37.53
N SER A 337 6.55 13.20 -38.15
CA SER A 337 5.23 13.27 -37.50
C SER A 337 4.37 12.01 -37.67
N GLY A 338 4.96 10.89 -38.09
CA GLY A 338 4.25 9.61 -38.22
C GLY A 338 4.52 8.78 -36.97
N GLY A 339 3.49 8.19 -36.37
CA GLY A 339 3.68 7.35 -35.18
C GLY A 339 3.82 5.87 -35.51
N SER A 340 4.69 5.17 -34.78
CA SER A 340 4.88 3.72 -34.86
C SER A 340 3.82 2.90 -34.11
N ASN A 341 2.95 3.57 -33.35
CA ASN A 341 1.83 2.98 -32.61
C ASN A 341 2.22 1.76 -31.75
N PRO A 342 3.21 1.89 -30.82
CA PRO A 342 3.55 0.81 -29.91
C PRO A 342 2.32 0.43 -29.08
N LEU A 343 1.95 -0.84 -29.06
CA LEU A 343 0.78 -1.35 -28.33
C LEU A 343 1.06 -2.78 -27.83
N ALA A 344 0.10 -3.35 -27.09
CA ALA A 344 0.17 -4.72 -26.57
C ALA A 344 1.51 -5.01 -25.87
N MET A 345 1.96 -4.09 -25.02
CA MET A 345 3.26 -4.18 -24.38
C MET A 345 3.26 -5.20 -23.24
N THR A 346 4.35 -5.93 -23.07
CA THR A 346 4.57 -6.82 -21.92
C THR A 346 6.01 -6.75 -21.43
N ALA A 347 6.20 -7.01 -20.15
CA ALA A 347 7.53 -7.12 -19.56
C ALA A 347 8.20 -8.43 -20.01
N PHE A 348 9.51 -8.36 -20.26
CA PHE A 348 10.35 -9.52 -20.54
C PHE A 348 11.71 -9.32 -19.85
N GLY A 349 11.74 -9.64 -18.55
CA GLY A 349 12.90 -9.35 -17.70
C GLY A 349 13.09 -7.85 -17.51
N ASP A 350 14.23 -7.31 -17.96
CA ASP A 350 14.57 -5.89 -17.93
C ASP A 350 14.20 -5.13 -19.22
N ARG A 351 13.51 -5.83 -20.13
CA ARG A 351 13.09 -5.36 -21.45
C ARG A 351 11.58 -5.38 -21.58
N VAL A 352 11.07 -4.78 -22.65
CA VAL A 352 9.67 -4.91 -23.07
C VAL A 352 9.58 -5.49 -24.47
N LEU A 353 8.57 -6.32 -24.68
CA LEU A 353 8.08 -6.75 -25.99
C LEU A 353 6.80 -6.00 -26.32
N PHE A 354 6.62 -5.60 -27.57
CA PHE A 354 5.46 -4.84 -28.01
C PHE A 354 5.26 -5.00 -29.52
N GLN A 355 4.07 -4.63 -30.00
CA GLN A 355 3.84 -4.49 -31.44
C GLN A 355 4.14 -3.05 -31.88
N ALA A 356 4.73 -2.84 -33.06
CA ALA A 356 4.90 -1.51 -33.66
C ALA A 356 5.08 -1.61 -35.19
N ASP A 357 4.84 -0.51 -35.90
CA ASP A 357 5.00 -0.37 -37.34
C ASP A 357 6.08 0.69 -37.66
N ASP A 358 7.12 0.30 -38.39
CA ASP A 358 8.18 1.22 -38.85
C ASP A 358 7.90 1.89 -40.21
N GLY A 359 6.69 1.69 -40.75
CA GLY A 359 6.27 2.14 -42.07
C GLY A 359 6.82 1.30 -43.22
N VAL A 360 7.55 0.22 -42.93
CA VAL A 360 8.16 -0.68 -43.93
C VAL A 360 7.64 -2.10 -43.78
N HIS A 361 7.54 -2.62 -42.55
CA HIS A 361 7.18 -4.00 -42.25
C HIS A 361 5.74 -4.17 -41.74
N GLY A 362 4.98 -3.07 -41.59
CA GLY A 362 3.69 -3.13 -40.92
C GLY A 362 3.84 -3.41 -39.42
N THR A 363 2.71 -3.60 -38.71
CA THR A 363 2.71 -3.96 -37.29
C THR A 363 3.28 -5.36 -37.02
N GLU A 364 4.51 -5.39 -36.48
CA GLU A 364 5.31 -6.58 -36.22
C GLU A 364 5.79 -6.66 -34.75
N LEU A 365 6.58 -7.68 -34.39
CA LEU A 365 7.10 -7.89 -33.04
C LEU A 365 8.40 -7.11 -32.79
N TRP A 366 8.41 -6.25 -31.78
CA TRP A 366 9.54 -5.41 -31.38
C TRP A 366 10.00 -5.69 -29.96
N VAL A 367 11.25 -5.31 -29.68
CA VAL A 367 11.85 -5.36 -28.34
C VAL A 367 12.56 -4.05 -28.02
N SER A 368 12.57 -3.66 -26.73
CA SER A 368 13.35 -2.53 -26.23
C SER A 368 13.92 -2.79 -24.84
N ASP A 369 15.11 -2.26 -24.58
CA ASP A 369 15.77 -2.21 -23.26
C ASP A 369 15.74 -0.81 -22.61
N GLY A 370 15.00 0.13 -23.20
CA GLY A 370 14.97 1.54 -22.78
C GLY A 370 16.04 2.42 -23.44
N THR A 371 16.84 1.87 -24.34
CA THR A 371 17.77 2.63 -25.17
C THR A 371 17.34 2.62 -26.63
N ALA A 372 17.68 3.69 -27.36
CA ALA A 372 17.42 3.74 -28.80
C ALA A 372 18.13 2.60 -29.54
N ALA A 373 19.34 2.21 -29.12
CA ALA A 373 20.11 1.14 -29.75
C ALA A 373 19.53 -0.27 -29.48
N GLY A 374 18.93 -0.48 -28.31
CA GLY A 374 18.24 -1.72 -27.96
C GLY A 374 16.81 -1.79 -28.47
N THR A 375 16.26 -0.73 -29.05
CA THR A 375 14.90 -0.69 -29.62
C THR A 375 14.94 -1.09 -31.09
N HIS A 376 14.42 -2.27 -31.42
CA HIS A 376 14.47 -2.79 -32.78
C HIS A 376 13.40 -3.85 -33.05
N LEU A 377 13.11 -4.04 -34.34
CA LEU A 377 12.29 -5.14 -34.85
C LEU A 377 12.92 -6.47 -34.43
N LEU A 378 12.23 -7.22 -33.59
CA LEU A 378 12.70 -8.51 -33.11
C LEU A 378 12.53 -9.57 -34.20
N LYS A 379 11.39 -9.56 -34.89
CA LYS A 379 11.13 -10.40 -36.04
C LYS A 379 10.01 -9.84 -36.92
N ASP A 380 10.29 -9.82 -38.22
CA ASP A 380 9.28 -9.69 -39.29
C ASP A 380 8.61 -11.06 -39.46
N ILE A 381 7.50 -11.29 -38.74
CA ILE A 381 6.78 -12.57 -38.74
C ILE A 381 6.01 -12.71 -40.04
N TYR A 382 5.32 -11.65 -40.47
CA TYR A 382 4.69 -11.59 -41.78
C TYR A 382 5.57 -10.80 -42.74
N ALA A 383 6.46 -11.51 -43.43
CA ALA A 383 7.45 -10.90 -44.30
C ALA A 383 6.90 -9.83 -45.26
N GLY A 384 7.42 -8.60 -45.15
CA GLY A 384 7.05 -7.45 -45.98
C GLY A 384 6.10 -6.48 -45.28
N ALA A 385 5.34 -5.67 -46.04
CA ALA A 385 4.56 -4.57 -45.47
C ALA A 385 3.17 -4.97 -44.90
N THR A 386 2.93 -6.27 -44.65
CA THR A 386 1.65 -6.77 -44.14
C THR A 386 1.83 -7.18 -42.70
N SER A 387 0.94 -6.75 -41.82
CA SER A 387 1.11 -6.93 -40.38
C SER A 387 0.82 -8.35 -39.88
N SER A 388 1.69 -8.85 -39.00
CA SER A 388 1.46 -10.06 -38.20
C SER A 388 0.55 -9.83 -37.00
N ASN A 389 0.41 -8.57 -36.54
CA ASN A 389 -0.43 -8.15 -35.40
C ASN A 389 -0.20 -9.01 -34.13
N PRO A 390 1.02 -9.04 -33.58
CA PRO A 390 1.31 -9.87 -32.41
C PRO A 390 0.59 -9.34 -31.15
N GLY A 391 -0.05 -10.23 -30.40
CA GLY A 391 -0.83 -9.85 -29.22
C GLY A 391 -1.04 -10.99 -28.22
N SER A 392 -1.83 -10.72 -27.17
CA SER A 392 -2.08 -11.67 -26.07
C SER A 392 -0.79 -12.20 -25.42
N PHE A 393 0.19 -11.32 -25.18
CA PHE A 393 1.47 -11.73 -24.62
C PHE A 393 1.34 -12.31 -23.22
N THR A 394 2.01 -13.43 -22.96
CA THR A 394 2.06 -14.06 -21.64
C THR A 394 3.44 -14.67 -21.40
N GLN A 395 4.08 -14.27 -20.31
CA GLN A 395 5.38 -14.82 -19.92
C GLN A 395 5.20 -16.18 -19.23
N LEU A 396 6.01 -17.16 -19.61
CA LEU A 396 6.13 -18.46 -18.93
C LEU A 396 7.60 -18.90 -18.97
N GLY A 397 8.23 -18.90 -17.79
CA GLY A 397 9.67 -19.10 -17.65
C GLY A 397 10.47 -18.06 -18.43
N ASP A 398 11.45 -18.52 -19.20
CA ASP A 398 12.32 -17.67 -20.01
C ASP A 398 11.71 -17.27 -21.37
N ASN A 399 10.46 -17.64 -21.65
CA ASN A 399 9.80 -17.37 -22.93
C ASN A 399 8.56 -16.50 -22.74
N VAL A 400 8.22 -15.75 -23.78
CA VAL A 400 6.93 -15.08 -23.93
C VAL A 400 6.16 -15.75 -25.06
N TYR A 401 4.91 -16.08 -24.78
CA TYR A 401 3.97 -16.68 -25.73
C TYR A 401 2.97 -15.63 -26.19
N PHE A 402 2.57 -15.69 -27.45
CA PHE A 402 1.69 -14.70 -28.06
C PHE A 402 1.01 -15.27 -29.31
N SER A 403 -0.07 -14.63 -29.74
CA SER A 403 -0.70 -14.91 -31.03
C SER A 403 -0.15 -13.97 -32.09
N ALA A 404 0.13 -14.50 -33.29
CA ALA A 404 0.57 -13.70 -34.43
C ALA A 404 0.23 -14.43 -35.75
N ARG A 405 0.12 -13.64 -36.83
CA ARG A 405 -0.16 -14.14 -38.17
C ARG A 405 1.10 -14.21 -39.02
N ASP A 406 1.30 -15.30 -39.74
CA ASP A 406 2.23 -15.35 -40.88
C ASP A 406 1.50 -15.57 -42.22
N ALA A 407 2.26 -15.55 -43.32
CA ALA A 407 1.73 -15.69 -44.67
C ALA A 407 1.33 -17.14 -45.04
N GLU A 408 1.86 -18.14 -44.34
CA GLU A 408 1.74 -19.57 -44.70
C GLU A 408 0.63 -20.27 -43.90
N HIS A 409 0.49 -19.93 -42.63
CA HIS A 409 -0.31 -20.62 -41.62
C HIS A 409 -1.46 -19.77 -41.08
N GLY A 410 -1.50 -18.46 -41.36
CA GLY A 410 -2.49 -17.58 -40.75
C GLY A 410 -2.14 -17.32 -39.28
N VAL A 411 -3.14 -17.20 -38.41
CA VAL A 411 -2.93 -16.87 -36.99
C VAL A 411 -2.61 -18.13 -36.18
N ALA A 412 -1.47 -18.12 -35.50
CA ALA A 412 -0.95 -19.26 -34.75
C ALA A 412 -0.48 -18.84 -33.34
N LEU A 413 -0.17 -19.84 -32.50
CA LEU A 413 0.54 -19.62 -31.25
C LEU A 413 2.05 -19.57 -31.52
N TRP A 414 2.70 -18.52 -31.07
CA TRP A 414 4.13 -18.29 -31.18
C TRP A 414 4.77 -18.18 -29.80
N LYS A 415 6.09 -18.33 -29.76
CA LYS A 415 6.91 -18.03 -28.59
C LYS A 415 8.19 -17.30 -28.98
N THR A 416 8.79 -16.59 -28.03
CA THR A 416 10.12 -15.98 -28.18
C THR A 416 10.90 -16.06 -26.86
N ASP A 417 12.23 -16.19 -26.98
CA ASP A 417 13.21 -16.02 -25.91
C ASP A 417 13.85 -14.61 -25.93
N GLY A 418 13.26 -13.69 -26.70
CA GLY A 418 13.79 -12.34 -26.95
C GLY A 418 14.87 -12.28 -28.02
N THR A 419 15.10 -13.36 -28.77
CA THR A 419 15.98 -13.38 -29.96
C THR A 419 15.19 -13.74 -31.21
N ALA A 420 15.60 -13.20 -32.37
CA ALA A 420 14.96 -13.53 -33.65
C ALA A 420 14.97 -15.04 -33.98
N ALA A 421 15.99 -15.76 -33.51
CA ALA A 421 16.14 -17.20 -33.72
C ALA A 421 15.23 -18.02 -32.80
N GLY A 422 15.04 -17.59 -31.56
CA GLY A 422 14.12 -18.21 -30.61
C GLY A 422 12.65 -17.79 -30.80
N THR A 423 12.38 -16.76 -31.61
CA THR A 423 11.02 -16.41 -32.04
C THR A 423 10.49 -17.42 -33.06
N VAL A 424 9.70 -18.40 -32.62
CA VAL A 424 9.23 -19.53 -33.44
C VAL A 424 7.77 -19.85 -33.19
N MET A 425 7.10 -20.40 -34.21
CA MET A 425 5.74 -20.91 -34.07
C MET A 425 5.74 -22.16 -33.18
N VAL A 426 4.76 -22.24 -32.27
CA VAL A 426 4.51 -23.39 -31.40
C VAL A 426 3.45 -24.28 -32.03
N LYS A 427 2.31 -23.70 -32.45
CA LYS A 427 1.19 -24.46 -32.99
C LYS A 427 0.35 -23.62 -33.95
N ASP A 428 0.17 -24.15 -35.15
CA ASP A 428 -0.91 -23.79 -36.07
C ASP A 428 -2.15 -24.65 -35.73
N PHE A 429 -3.26 -23.99 -35.41
CA PHE A 429 -4.53 -24.66 -35.10
C PHE A 429 -5.42 -24.81 -36.34
N LEU A 430 -5.18 -24.06 -37.42
CA LEU A 430 -5.99 -24.05 -38.64
C LEU A 430 -5.12 -24.28 -39.91
N PRO A 431 -4.58 -25.49 -40.11
CA PRO A 431 -3.70 -25.77 -41.23
C PRO A 431 -4.33 -25.47 -42.59
N GLY A 432 -3.59 -24.77 -43.45
CA GLY A 432 -3.97 -24.51 -44.84
C GLY A 432 -4.65 -23.15 -45.10
N ASN A 433 -4.39 -22.15 -44.26
CA ASN A 433 -4.82 -20.76 -44.43
C ASN A 433 -6.34 -20.64 -44.68
N GLN A 434 -7.12 -21.37 -43.87
CA GLN A 434 -8.58 -21.33 -43.89
C GLN A 434 -9.14 -20.27 -42.93
N ASP A 435 -8.35 -19.25 -42.62
CA ASP A 435 -8.79 -18.16 -41.75
C ASP A 435 -10.09 -17.57 -42.32
N PRO A 436 -11.20 -17.61 -41.55
CA PRO A 436 -12.48 -17.16 -42.05
C PRO A 436 -12.42 -15.66 -42.39
N PRO A 437 -12.95 -15.24 -43.56
CA PRO A 437 -12.73 -13.90 -44.06
C PRO A 437 -13.34 -12.75 -43.23
N VAL A 438 -14.22 -13.01 -42.23
CA VAL A 438 -14.75 -11.95 -41.34
C VAL A 438 -15.33 -12.48 -40.00
N MET A 439 -15.05 -11.75 -38.91
CA MET A 439 -15.79 -11.61 -37.62
C MET A 439 -16.16 -12.86 -36.80
N VAL A 440 -15.20 -13.73 -36.48
CA VAL A 440 -15.28 -14.49 -35.23
C VAL A 440 -13.90 -14.48 -34.59
N ILE A 441 -13.82 -14.07 -33.31
CA ILE A 441 -12.58 -14.06 -32.52
C ILE A 441 -12.22 -15.53 -32.26
N ILE A 442 -11.47 -16.11 -33.20
CA ILE A 442 -11.10 -17.51 -33.17
C ILE A 442 -9.58 -17.66 -33.32
N GLN A 443 -8.85 -16.91 -32.51
CA GLN A 443 -7.40 -16.93 -32.45
C GLN A 443 -6.97 -17.49 -31.09
N PRO A 444 -5.76 -18.05 -30.97
CA PRO A 444 -5.15 -18.30 -29.67
C PRO A 444 -5.28 -17.05 -28.79
N SER A 445 -5.98 -17.20 -27.68
CA SER A 445 -6.40 -16.12 -26.77
C SER A 445 -6.50 -16.66 -25.34
N HIS A 446 -6.73 -15.76 -24.38
CA HIS A 446 -6.75 -16.09 -22.94
C HIS A 446 -5.53 -16.89 -22.49
N LEU A 447 -4.36 -16.53 -23.01
CA LEU A 447 -3.09 -17.14 -22.64
C LEU A 447 -2.90 -16.92 -21.13
N THR A 448 -2.84 -18.01 -20.38
CA THR A 448 -2.75 -18.00 -18.91
C THR A 448 -1.66 -18.95 -18.48
N ALA A 449 -0.61 -18.43 -17.85
CA ALA A 449 0.45 -19.24 -17.28
C ALA A 449 0.00 -19.84 -15.94
N ALA A 450 0.28 -21.13 -15.72
CA ALA A 450 0.18 -21.77 -14.41
C ALA A 450 1.39 -22.69 -14.22
N ASP A 451 2.22 -22.38 -13.22
CA ASP A 451 3.51 -23.03 -12.96
C ASP A 451 4.38 -23.19 -14.22
N ASP A 452 4.41 -24.40 -14.79
CA ASP A 452 5.27 -24.82 -15.90
C ASP A 452 4.49 -24.99 -17.22
N ARG A 453 3.24 -24.55 -17.27
CA ARG A 453 2.34 -24.73 -18.43
C ARG A 453 1.65 -23.44 -18.83
N LEU A 454 1.31 -23.37 -20.11
CA LEU A 454 0.45 -22.34 -20.67
C LEU A 454 -0.89 -22.95 -21.04
N TYR A 455 -1.96 -22.37 -20.53
CA TYR A 455 -3.32 -22.63 -20.96
C TYR A 455 -3.76 -21.56 -21.95
N LEU A 456 -4.57 -21.94 -22.92
CA LEU A 456 -5.10 -21.00 -23.90
C LEU A 456 -6.40 -21.52 -24.51
N THR A 457 -7.12 -20.61 -25.14
CA THR A 457 -8.31 -20.91 -25.93
C THR A 457 -8.00 -20.76 -27.41
N ALA A 458 -8.27 -21.78 -28.19
CA ALA A 458 -8.10 -21.78 -29.64
C ALA A 458 -9.12 -22.70 -30.28
N TRP A 459 -9.47 -22.43 -31.54
CA TRP A 459 -10.26 -23.34 -32.36
C TRP A 459 -9.37 -23.99 -33.38
N ASP A 460 -9.54 -25.29 -33.52
CA ASP A 460 -8.85 -26.10 -34.52
C ASP A 460 -9.69 -26.40 -35.78
N GLY A 461 -10.79 -25.65 -35.98
CA GLY A 461 -11.68 -25.86 -37.11
C GLY A 461 -12.66 -27.03 -36.89
N THR A 462 -12.59 -27.74 -35.77
CA THR A 462 -13.54 -28.81 -35.42
C THR A 462 -14.69 -28.29 -34.57
N ASP A 463 -15.82 -28.99 -34.63
CA ASP A 463 -16.94 -28.90 -33.68
C ASP A 463 -17.66 -27.54 -33.54
N GLY A 464 -17.25 -26.50 -34.27
CA GLY A 464 -17.94 -25.21 -34.36
C GLY A 464 -17.73 -24.25 -33.17
N PHE A 465 -16.86 -24.59 -32.20
CA PHE A 465 -16.64 -23.80 -30.97
C PHE A 465 -15.16 -23.74 -30.58
N THR A 466 -14.76 -22.68 -29.86
CA THR A 466 -13.43 -22.53 -29.26
C THR A 466 -13.20 -23.61 -28.20
N GLN A 467 -11.98 -24.17 -28.16
CA GLN A 467 -11.61 -25.23 -27.23
C GLN A 467 -10.56 -24.76 -26.23
N LEU A 468 -10.48 -25.42 -25.07
CA LEU A 468 -9.43 -25.21 -24.08
C LEU A 468 -8.24 -26.13 -24.37
N TRP A 469 -7.04 -25.56 -24.40
CA TRP A 469 -5.80 -26.26 -24.67
C TRP A 469 -4.78 -25.98 -23.57
N VAL A 470 -3.81 -26.89 -23.46
CA VAL A 470 -2.60 -26.72 -22.64
C VAL A 470 -1.36 -27.01 -23.49
N THR A 471 -0.27 -26.30 -23.22
CA THR A 471 1.02 -26.50 -23.89
C THR A 471 2.19 -26.35 -22.94
N ASP A 472 3.25 -27.11 -23.20
CA ASP A 472 4.59 -26.96 -22.61
C ASP A 472 5.50 -26.05 -23.48
N GLY A 473 4.93 -25.43 -24.52
CA GLY A 473 5.64 -24.61 -25.48
C GLY A 473 6.24 -25.37 -26.66
N THR A 474 5.88 -26.64 -26.83
CA THR A 474 6.20 -27.43 -28.02
C THR A 474 4.93 -27.86 -28.75
N GLU A 475 5.05 -28.12 -30.06
CA GLU A 475 3.92 -28.63 -30.82
C GLU A 475 3.40 -29.96 -30.27
N ALA A 476 4.31 -30.88 -29.88
CA ALA A 476 3.97 -32.21 -29.39
C ALA A 476 3.32 -32.18 -27.99
N GLY A 477 3.69 -31.21 -27.15
CA GLY A 477 3.10 -31.00 -25.83
C GLY A 477 1.82 -30.17 -25.85
N THR A 478 1.38 -29.69 -27.02
CA THR A 478 0.13 -28.91 -27.15
C THR A 478 -1.08 -29.83 -27.32
N THR A 479 -1.93 -29.91 -26.29
CA THR A 479 -3.03 -30.88 -26.19
C THR A 479 -4.37 -30.22 -25.89
N LYS A 480 -5.44 -30.66 -26.56
CA LYS A 480 -6.83 -30.25 -26.30
C LYS A 480 -7.29 -30.86 -24.97
N LEU A 481 -7.72 -30.03 -24.03
CA LEU A 481 -8.26 -30.47 -22.73
C LEU A 481 -9.77 -30.66 -22.78
N ARG A 482 -10.48 -29.76 -23.48
CA ARG A 482 -11.94 -29.78 -23.57
C ARG A 482 -12.40 -29.21 -24.91
N GLY A 483 -13.31 -29.92 -25.58
CA GLY A 483 -13.79 -29.57 -26.91
C GLY A 483 -15.18 -28.92 -26.97
N ASP A 484 -15.92 -28.91 -25.85
CA ASP A 484 -17.33 -28.53 -25.79
C ASP A 484 -17.59 -27.34 -24.85
N LEU A 485 -16.90 -26.21 -25.06
CA LEU A 485 -17.38 -24.93 -24.53
C LEU A 485 -18.63 -24.46 -25.31
N THR A 486 -19.58 -25.38 -25.54
CA THR A 486 -20.75 -25.29 -26.44
C THR A 486 -21.81 -24.30 -25.96
N ASP A 487 -21.73 -23.88 -24.71
CA ASP A 487 -22.66 -22.93 -24.11
C ASP A 487 -22.13 -21.49 -24.14
N LEU A 488 -20.92 -21.25 -24.67
CA LEU A 488 -20.52 -19.91 -25.04
C LEU A 488 -21.42 -19.46 -26.19
N PRO A 489 -22.25 -18.40 -26.02
CA PRO A 489 -23.01 -17.87 -27.12
C PRO A 489 -22.03 -17.57 -28.26
N GLN A 490 -22.45 -17.84 -29.50
CA GLN A 490 -21.68 -17.53 -30.72
C GLN A 490 -21.24 -16.05 -30.80
N PHE A 491 -21.68 -15.21 -29.85
CA PHE A 491 -21.20 -13.87 -29.54
C PHE A 491 -21.26 -13.61 -28.01
N GLY A 492 -20.12 -13.50 -27.30
CA GLY A 492 -20.01 -12.97 -25.92
C GLY A 492 -19.00 -13.72 -25.03
N LEU A 493 -17.71 -13.37 -24.99
CA LEU A 493 -17.06 -12.31 -24.17
C LEU A 493 -16.88 -12.58 -22.66
N ASP A 494 -17.41 -13.68 -22.10
CA ASP A 494 -17.41 -13.86 -20.63
C ASP A 494 -16.54 -15.03 -20.13
N LEU A 495 -15.71 -15.66 -20.97
CA LEU A 495 -14.75 -16.67 -20.52
C LEU A 495 -13.61 -15.99 -19.78
N GLU A 496 -13.55 -16.20 -18.48
CA GLU A 496 -12.48 -15.78 -17.61
C GLU A 496 -11.70 -16.99 -17.11
N ILE A 497 -10.39 -16.81 -16.95
CA ILE A 497 -9.46 -17.85 -16.58
C ILE A 497 -8.52 -17.29 -15.51
N GLY A 498 -8.29 -18.06 -14.45
CA GLY A 498 -7.25 -17.79 -13.47
C GLY A 498 -6.51 -19.08 -13.10
N ALA A 499 -5.35 -18.95 -12.48
CA ALA A 499 -4.57 -20.10 -12.03
C ALA A 499 -4.01 -19.91 -10.62
N VAL A 500 -3.91 -21.01 -9.87
CA VAL A 500 -3.19 -21.11 -8.59
C VAL A 500 -2.34 -22.37 -8.64
N GLY A 501 -1.02 -22.22 -8.47
CA GLY A 501 -0.07 -23.30 -8.71
C GLY A 501 -0.25 -23.91 -10.11
N LYS A 502 -0.53 -25.22 -10.16
CA LYS A 502 -0.79 -25.95 -11.42
C LYS A 502 -2.25 -25.95 -11.86
N GLN A 503 -3.13 -25.51 -10.97
CA GLN A 503 -4.56 -25.66 -11.12
C GLN A 503 -5.13 -24.45 -11.85
N LEU A 504 -5.80 -24.72 -12.97
CA LEU A 504 -6.57 -23.73 -13.71
C LEU A 504 -7.99 -23.66 -13.14
N TYR A 505 -8.56 -22.46 -13.10
CA TYR A 505 -9.97 -22.20 -12.85
C TYR A 505 -10.54 -21.38 -14.00
N PHE A 506 -11.73 -21.73 -14.45
CA PHE A 506 -12.40 -21.01 -15.56
C PHE A 506 -13.90 -21.22 -15.50
N ASN A 507 -14.66 -20.40 -16.22
CA ASN A 507 -16.11 -20.52 -16.32
C ASN A 507 -16.57 -20.97 -17.72
N ASP A 508 -17.79 -21.50 -17.82
CA ASP A 508 -18.49 -21.73 -19.09
C ASP A 508 -19.89 -21.08 -19.10
N ASP A 509 -19.93 -19.78 -18.77
CA ASP A 509 -21.12 -18.96 -18.45
C ASP A 509 -21.72 -19.29 -17.07
N VAL A 510 -22.17 -20.53 -16.85
CA VAL A 510 -22.97 -20.89 -15.67
C VAL A 510 -22.30 -21.80 -14.64
N ASN A 511 -21.13 -22.38 -14.96
CA ASN A 511 -20.44 -23.27 -14.04
C ASN A 511 -19.00 -22.84 -13.80
N LEU A 512 -18.48 -23.21 -12.63
CA LEU A 512 -17.07 -23.13 -12.30
C LEU A 512 -16.39 -24.45 -12.69
N TRP A 513 -15.29 -24.36 -13.41
CA TRP A 513 -14.48 -25.49 -13.82
C TRP A 513 -13.07 -25.38 -13.27
N THR A 514 -12.42 -26.53 -13.20
CA THR A 514 -11.01 -26.63 -12.84
C THR A 514 -10.27 -27.61 -13.73
N SER A 515 -8.96 -27.43 -13.89
CA SER A 515 -8.09 -28.36 -14.63
C SER A 515 -6.69 -28.45 -14.03
N ASP A 516 -6.18 -29.69 -13.90
CA ASP A 516 -4.78 -29.99 -13.56
C ASP A 516 -3.88 -30.08 -14.81
N GLY A 517 -4.41 -29.66 -15.97
CA GLY A 517 -3.78 -29.76 -17.27
C GLY A 517 -3.88 -31.15 -17.91
N THR A 518 -4.78 -32.00 -17.42
CA THR A 518 -5.14 -33.27 -18.07
C THR A 518 -6.62 -33.31 -18.42
N VAL A 519 -7.00 -34.07 -19.44
CA VAL A 519 -8.41 -34.26 -19.83
C VAL A 519 -9.22 -34.86 -18.66
N ALA A 520 -8.62 -35.77 -17.88
CA ALA A 520 -9.31 -36.44 -16.77
C ALA A 520 -9.48 -35.55 -15.52
N GLY A 521 -8.52 -34.65 -15.27
CA GLY A 521 -8.60 -33.67 -14.19
C GLY A 521 -9.34 -32.38 -14.56
N THR A 522 -9.72 -32.22 -15.83
CA THR A 522 -10.60 -31.13 -16.29
C THR A 522 -12.05 -31.46 -15.97
N ARG A 523 -12.63 -30.80 -14.97
CA ARG A 523 -13.96 -31.12 -14.43
C ARG A 523 -14.64 -29.90 -13.81
N GLU A 524 -15.95 -29.96 -13.69
CA GLU A 524 -16.76 -28.98 -12.98
C GLU A 524 -16.45 -29.03 -11.47
N VAL A 525 -16.28 -27.87 -10.85
CA VAL A 525 -16.13 -27.72 -9.40
C VAL A 525 -17.53 -27.77 -8.78
N ARG A 526 -17.75 -28.73 -7.88
CA ARG A 526 -19.04 -28.84 -7.19
C ARG A 526 -19.22 -27.68 -6.22
N HIS A 527 -20.35 -27.01 -6.34
CA HIS A 527 -20.73 -25.95 -5.43
C HIS A 527 -21.54 -26.51 -4.26
N ASN A 528 -21.27 -26.07 -3.04
CA ASN A 528 -22.11 -26.36 -1.86
C ASN A 528 -23.41 -25.52 -1.82
N TYR A 529 -23.75 -24.82 -2.91
CA TYR A 529 -24.96 -24.00 -3.02
C TYR A 529 -26.04 -24.72 -3.84
N PRO A 530 -27.31 -24.67 -3.41
CA PRO A 530 -28.38 -25.49 -3.98
C PRO A 530 -28.98 -24.98 -5.31
N ASP A 531 -28.35 -24.05 -6.05
CA ASP A 531 -28.93 -23.46 -7.27
C ASP A 531 -28.01 -23.43 -8.50
N VAL A 532 -28.64 -23.52 -9.67
CA VAL A 532 -28.07 -23.84 -11.00
C VAL A 532 -27.67 -22.58 -11.80
N TYR A 533 -27.49 -21.43 -11.14
CA TYR A 533 -27.20 -20.14 -11.80
C TYR A 533 -25.99 -19.44 -11.18
N ALA A 534 -24.91 -20.20 -10.96
CA ALA A 534 -23.60 -19.60 -10.67
C ALA A 534 -23.13 -18.82 -11.92
N ARG A 535 -22.50 -17.66 -11.76
CA ARG A 535 -21.81 -16.96 -12.86
C ARG A 535 -20.44 -16.54 -12.37
N PRO A 536 -19.49 -17.49 -12.30
CA PRO A 536 -18.15 -17.23 -11.81
C PRO A 536 -17.41 -16.28 -12.76
N GLN A 537 -16.82 -15.23 -12.19
CA GLN A 537 -16.10 -14.18 -12.91
C GLN A 537 -15.05 -13.55 -11.98
N GLN A 538 -14.16 -12.71 -12.50
CA GLN A 538 -13.07 -12.02 -11.82
C GLN A 538 -12.11 -12.95 -11.07
N PHE A 539 -11.62 -13.99 -11.74
CA PHE A 539 -10.68 -14.93 -11.14
C PHE A 539 -9.35 -14.25 -10.79
N THR A 540 -9.03 -14.19 -9.49
CA THR A 540 -7.79 -13.59 -9.00
C THR A 540 -7.18 -14.46 -7.90
N ALA A 541 -5.91 -14.81 -8.05
CA ALA A 541 -5.17 -15.57 -7.05
C ALA A 541 -4.54 -14.65 -5.99
N ALA A 542 -4.63 -15.03 -4.71
CA ALA A 542 -3.77 -14.51 -3.65
C ALA A 542 -3.21 -15.70 -2.86
N GLY A 543 -1.87 -15.82 -2.83
CA GLY A 543 -1.20 -17.03 -2.35
C GLY A 543 -1.71 -18.30 -3.05
N ASP A 544 -2.08 -19.30 -2.24
CA ASP A 544 -2.64 -20.58 -2.70
C ASP A 544 -4.18 -20.58 -2.81
N THR A 545 -4.81 -19.39 -2.83
CA THR A 545 -6.28 -19.26 -2.88
C THR A 545 -6.71 -18.54 -4.15
N MET A 546 -7.65 -19.15 -4.87
CA MET A 546 -8.35 -18.54 -6.00
C MET A 546 -9.62 -17.86 -5.51
N TYR A 547 -9.75 -16.56 -5.76
CA TYR A 547 -10.95 -15.79 -5.50
C TYR A 547 -11.70 -15.55 -6.80
N TYR A 548 -13.03 -15.50 -6.70
CA TYR A 548 -13.90 -15.18 -7.83
C TYR A 548 -15.20 -14.59 -7.32
N VAL A 549 -15.82 -13.76 -8.14
CA VAL A 549 -17.17 -13.27 -7.92
C VAL A 549 -18.16 -14.26 -8.51
N ASN A 550 -19.23 -14.55 -7.79
CA ASN A 550 -20.27 -15.45 -8.24
C ASN A 550 -21.65 -14.82 -8.03
N TYR A 551 -22.50 -14.92 -9.04
CA TYR A 551 -23.91 -14.56 -8.91
C TYR A 551 -24.72 -15.68 -8.25
N ASP A 552 -25.58 -15.32 -7.30
CA ASP A 552 -26.70 -16.11 -6.80
C ASP A 552 -27.98 -15.28 -6.89
N ARG A 553 -29.11 -15.94 -7.17
CA ARG A 553 -30.39 -15.25 -7.36
C ARG A 553 -31.04 -14.74 -6.06
N HIS A 554 -30.56 -15.17 -4.90
CA HIS A 554 -31.11 -14.78 -3.60
C HIS A 554 -30.28 -13.70 -2.91
N THR A 555 -28.96 -13.74 -3.10
CA THR A 555 -27.98 -12.85 -2.46
C THR A 555 -27.36 -11.86 -3.44
N GLY A 556 -27.30 -12.18 -4.73
CA GLY A 556 -26.69 -11.35 -5.77
C GLY A 556 -25.26 -11.79 -6.08
N TYR A 557 -24.42 -10.87 -6.56
CA TYR A 557 -22.99 -11.11 -6.74
C TYR A 557 -22.24 -11.07 -5.42
N GLU A 558 -21.50 -12.13 -5.13
CA GLU A 558 -20.75 -12.31 -3.88
C GLU A 558 -19.36 -12.88 -4.15
N VAL A 559 -18.43 -12.66 -3.20
CA VAL A 559 -17.06 -13.18 -3.32
C VAL A 559 -16.98 -14.60 -2.78
N MET A 560 -16.34 -15.46 -3.57
CA MET A 560 -16.04 -16.84 -3.27
C MET A 560 -14.53 -17.06 -3.23
N ALA A 561 -14.10 -18.10 -2.54
CA ALA A 561 -12.72 -18.59 -2.56
C ALA A 561 -12.67 -20.10 -2.76
N THR A 562 -11.64 -20.61 -3.42
CA THR A 562 -11.32 -22.03 -3.47
C THR A 562 -9.81 -22.22 -3.38
N ASP A 563 -9.36 -23.31 -2.77
CA ASP A 563 -7.93 -23.62 -2.62
C ASP A 563 -7.39 -24.27 -3.91
N ASP A 564 -6.12 -24.68 -3.93
CA ASP A 564 -5.50 -25.39 -5.05
C ASP A 564 -6.01 -26.83 -5.25
N SER A 565 -6.86 -27.34 -4.35
CA SER A 565 -7.41 -28.70 -4.44
C SER A 565 -8.53 -28.84 -5.47
N GLY A 566 -9.15 -27.73 -5.86
CA GLY A 566 -10.28 -27.68 -6.79
C GLY A 566 -11.47 -28.53 -6.34
N SER A 567 -11.65 -28.71 -5.04
CA SER A 567 -12.63 -29.64 -4.48
C SER A 567 -13.97 -28.98 -4.18
N GLU A 568 -13.99 -27.80 -3.57
CA GLU A 568 -15.21 -27.04 -3.24
C GLU A 568 -14.96 -25.52 -3.25
N GLY A 569 -15.95 -24.76 -3.71
CA GLY A 569 -16.00 -23.30 -3.55
C GLY A 569 -16.55 -22.92 -2.17
N ARG A 570 -15.91 -21.95 -1.50
CA ARG A 570 -16.27 -21.41 -0.19
C ARG A 570 -16.83 -20.00 -0.33
N PHE A 571 -18.02 -19.79 0.25
CA PHE A 571 -18.64 -18.47 0.34
C PHE A 571 -17.97 -17.63 1.43
N LEU A 572 -17.57 -16.40 1.09
CA LEU A 572 -16.88 -15.50 2.03
C LEU A 572 -17.83 -14.58 2.78
N GLY A 573 -18.99 -14.25 2.22
CA GLY A 573 -19.99 -13.43 2.91
C GLY A 573 -20.94 -12.75 1.96
N ASP A 574 -22.07 -12.32 2.52
CA ASP A 574 -22.99 -11.33 1.93
C ASP A 574 -22.66 -10.00 2.63
N PHE A 575 -21.97 -9.12 1.92
CA PHE A 575 -21.41 -7.89 2.49
C PHE A 575 -22.46 -6.77 2.61
N ASN A 576 -23.59 -6.90 1.91
CA ASN A 576 -24.73 -6.00 1.95
C ASN A 576 -26.06 -6.78 2.13
N PRO A 577 -26.31 -7.33 3.33
CA PRO A 577 -27.43 -8.24 3.56
C PRO A 577 -28.80 -7.58 3.31
N GLY A 578 -29.51 -8.05 2.27
CA GLY A 578 -30.82 -7.53 1.84
C GLY A 578 -31.13 -7.89 0.39
N PRO A 579 -32.18 -7.33 -0.25
CA PRO A 579 -32.45 -7.56 -1.67
C PRO A 579 -31.46 -6.87 -2.62
N ASN A 580 -30.42 -6.21 -2.07
CA ASN A 580 -29.43 -5.45 -2.81
C ASN A 580 -28.12 -6.24 -2.81
N SER A 581 -27.56 -6.48 -3.99
CA SER A 581 -26.28 -7.19 -4.11
C SER A 581 -25.12 -6.37 -3.56
N SER A 582 -24.16 -7.04 -2.93
CA SER A 582 -22.87 -6.48 -2.51
C SER A 582 -22.02 -5.96 -3.69
N ARG A 583 -22.28 -6.44 -4.92
CA ARG A 583 -21.58 -6.06 -6.17
C ARG A 583 -20.06 -5.92 -5.97
N PRO A 584 -19.34 -6.97 -5.55
CA PRO A 584 -17.89 -6.94 -5.47
C PRO A 584 -17.28 -6.80 -6.87
N PHE A 585 -16.19 -6.04 -7.00
CA PHE A 585 -15.41 -5.88 -8.23
C PHE A 585 -13.95 -5.51 -7.94
N GLU A 586 -13.10 -5.56 -8.99
CA GLU A 586 -11.67 -5.19 -8.92
C GLU A 586 -10.88 -5.98 -7.86
N LEU A 587 -11.08 -7.31 -7.85
CA LEU A 587 -10.30 -8.21 -7.01
C LEU A 587 -8.80 -8.02 -7.30
N THR A 588 -8.05 -7.63 -6.27
CA THR A 588 -6.64 -7.25 -6.37
C THR A 588 -5.88 -7.88 -5.20
N ALA A 589 -4.96 -8.79 -5.51
CA ALA A 589 -4.13 -9.43 -4.50
C ALA A 589 -2.95 -8.55 -4.10
N VAL A 590 -2.68 -8.44 -2.80
CA VAL A 590 -1.43 -7.89 -2.27
C VAL A 590 -0.85 -8.93 -1.29
N GLY A 591 0.20 -9.63 -1.73
CA GLY A 591 0.68 -10.81 -1.03
C GLY A 591 -0.38 -11.91 -0.99
N ASP A 592 -0.66 -12.43 0.20
CA ASP A 592 -1.66 -13.49 0.43
C ASP A 592 -3.06 -12.92 0.75
N THR A 593 -3.23 -11.60 0.74
CA THR A 593 -4.50 -10.94 1.05
C THR A 593 -5.18 -10.47 -0.22
N MET A 594 -6.47 -10.78 -0.35
CA MET A 594 -7.32 -10.26 -1.41
C MET A 594 -7.96 -8.94 -0.99
N TYR A 595 -7.84 -7.90 -1.80
CA TYR A 595 -8.57 -6.65 -1.66
C TYR A 595 -9.59 -6.50 -2.78
N PHE A 596 -10.75 -5.90 -2.49
CA PHE A 596 -11.79 -5.67 -3.50
C PHE A 596 -12.69 -4.50 -3.12
N ALA A 597 -13.29 -3.88 -4.14
CA ALA A 597 -14.32 -2.87 -3.95
C ALA A 597 -15.69 -3.55 -3.84
N ALA A 598 -16.55 -3.14 -2.90
CA ALA A 598 -17.92 -3.64 -2.78
C ALA A 598 -18.88 -2.57 -2.24
N ASP A 599 -20.15 -2.64 -2.66
CA ASP A 599 -21.24 -1.79 -2.18
C ASP A 599 -21.64 -2.22 -0.76
N ASP A 600 -21.56 -1.30 0.21
CA ASP A 600 -21.95 -1.55 1.61
C ASP A 600 -23.41 -1.17 1.93
N GLY A 601 -24.21 -0.91 0.89
CA GLY A 601 -25.59 -0.44 0.98
C GLY A 601 -25.72 1.08 0.93
N THR A 602 -24.61 1.81 1.01
CA THR A 602 -24.59 3.28 0.91
C THR A 602 -23.65 3.78 -0.17
N THR A 603 -22.49 3.16 -0.32
CA THR A 603 -21.46 3.52 -1.29
C THR A 603 -20.56 2.33 -1.57
N THR A 604 -19.68 2.46 -2.56
CA THR A 604 -18.61 1.48 -2.77
C THR A 604 -17.46 1.75 -1.80
N THR A 605 -17.02 0.70 -1.12
CA THR A 605 -15.98 0.73 -0.09
C THR A 605 -14.94 -0.36 -0.33
N LEU A 606 -13.79 -0.26 0.34
CA LEU A 606 -12.72 -1.25 0.23
C LEU A 606 -12.89 -2.36 1.26
N TRP A 607 -12.70 -3.59 0.81
CA TRP A 607 -12.75 -4.80 1.63
C TRP A 607 -11.46 -5.59 1.47
N GLN A 608 -11.16 -6.40 2.49
CA GLN A 608 -10.04 -7.34 2.49
C GLN A 608 -10.51 -8.73 2.92
N SER A 609 -9.81 -9.76 2.46
CA SER A 609 -10.07 -11.16 2.83
C SER A 609 -8.79 -12.00 2.81
N GLY A 610 -8.59 -12.82 3.84
CA GLY A 610 -7.61 -13.91 3.88
C GLY A 610 -8.18 -15.23 3.35
N GLY A 611 -9.37 -15.18 2.74
CA GLY A 611 -10.02 -16.31 2.12
C GLY A 611 -11.07 -16.96 3.01
N HIS A 612 -11.35 -16.43 4.20
CA HIS A 612 -12.38 -16.97 5.08
C HIS A 612 -13.43 -15.92 5.46
N SER A 613 -14.65 -16.37 5.74
CA SER A 613 -15.72 -15.43 6.09
C SER A 613 -15.49 -14.66 7.39
N TRP A 614 -14.68 -15.20 8.31
CA TRP A 614 -14.36 -14.55 9.58
C TRP A 614 -13.21 -13.53 9.49
N ASP A 615 -12.42 -13.56 8.41
CA ASP A 615 -11.36 -12.55 8.15
C ASP A 615 -11.77 -11.52 7.09
N THR A 616 -12.91 -11.73 6.44
CA THR A 616 -13.41 -10.84 5.41
C THR A 616 -14.11 -9.63 6.03
N ARG A 617 -13.59 -8.43 5.78
CA ARG A 617 -14.08 -7.20 6.43
C ARG A 617 -13.75 -5.95 5.61
N LYS A 618 -14.53 -4.88 5.85
CA LYS A 618 -14.23 -3.53 5.37
C LYS A 618 -12.86 -3.09 5.89
N VAL A 619 -12.06 -2.47 5.03
CA VAL A 619 -10.82 -1.81 5.42
C VAL A 619 -11.18 -0.49 6.09
N VAL A 620 -10.70 -0.31 7.31
CA VAL A 620 -10.76 0.94 8.06
C VAL A 620 -9.32 1.37 8.25
N ASP A 621 -9.02 2.65 8.01
CA ASP A 621 -7.68 3.20 8.25
C ASP A 621 -7.22 2.91 9.68
N ALA A 622 -5.91 2.82 9.91
CA ALA A 622 -5.32 2.57 11.23
C ALA A 622 -5.77 3.59 12.29
N GLY A 623 -6.14 4.81 11.87
CA GLY A 623 -6.73 5.85 12.72
C GLY A 623 -8.22 5.66 13.06
N GLY A 624 -8.88 4.63 12.53
CA GLY A 624 -10.31 4.38 12.70
C GLY A 624 -11.23 5.21 11.80
N ASP A 625 -10.66 5.92 10.82
CA ASP A 625 -11.39 6.77 9.87
C ASP A 625 -11.59 6.04 8.53
N ASP A 626 -12.83 5.91 8.07
CA ASP A 626 -13.20 5.36 6.76
C ASP A 626 -14.01 6.38 5.92
N SER A 627 -13.77 7.67 6.13
CA SER A 627 -14.53 8.78 5.55
C SER A 627 -14.42 8.96 4.03
N TRP A 628 -13.73 8.05 3.35
CA TRP A 628 -13.62 7.98 1.90
C TRP A 628 -14.68 7.02 1.33
N SER A 629 -15.12 7.27 0.10
CA SER A 629 -16.22 6.53 -0.52
C SER A 629 -16.02 6.35 -2.03
N SER A 630 -16.90 5.60 -2.70
CA SER A 630 -16.82 5.36 -4.16
C SER A 630 -15.47 4.77 -4.63
N VAL A 631 -15.00 3.75 -3.90
CA VAL A 631 -13.72 3.09 -4.17
C VAL A 631 -13.71 2.42 -5.54
N THR A 632 -12.65 2.68 -6.32
CA THR A 632 -12.42 2.15 -7.68
C THR A 632 -10.92 2.13 -8.01
N ASN A 633 -10.55 1.51 -9.14
CA ASN A 633 -9.21 1.40 -9.69
C ASN A 633 -8.16 0.87 -8.70
N LEU A 634 -8.47 -0.26 -8.05
CA LEU A 634 -7.49 -0.95 -7.20
C LEU A 634 -6.26 -1.37 -8.01
N SER A 635 -5.07 -1.19 -7.44
CA SER A 635 -3.80 -1.58 -8.06
C SER A 635 -2.77 -1.94 -6.99
N ALA A 636 -2.20 -3.14 -7.07
CA ALA A 636 -1.15 -3.60 -6.18
C ALA A 636 0.22 -3.11 -6.66
N VAL A 637 0.94 -2.36 -5.84
CA VAL A 637 2.26 -1.81 -6.18
C VAL A 637 3.18 -1.84 -4.97
N GLY A 638 4.33 -2.52 -5.10
CA GLY A 638 5.38 -2.49 -4.07
C GLY A 638 5.00 -3.10 -2.71
N GLY A 639 3.95 -3.91 -2.63
CA GLY A 639 3.39 -4.43 -1.37
C GLY A 639 2.28 -3.56 -0.78
N ASP A 640 1.93 -2.46 -1.44
CA ASP A 640 0.83 -1.59 -1.07
C ASP A 640 -0.33 -1.71 -2.05
N LEU A 641 -1.48 -1.17 -1.64
CA LEU A 641 -2.64 -1.02 -2.49
C LEU A 641 -2.87 0.45 -2.83
N TYR A 642 -2.94 0.78 -4.11
CA TYR A 642 -3.35 2.10 -4.59
C TYR A 642 -4.79 2.00 -5.08
N PHE A 643 -5.58 3.04 -4.84
CA PHE A 643 -6.97 3.09 -5.28
C PHE A 643 -7.46 4.53 -5.41
N SER A 644 -8.52 4.68 -6.19
CA SER A 644 -9.27 5.93 -6.35
C SER A 644 -10.48 5.94 -5.43
N ALA A 645 -10.75 7.05 -4.77
CA ALA A 645 -11.95 7.24 -3.95
C ALA A 645 -12.30 8.72 -3.84
N LYS A 646 -13.52 9.01 -3.38
CA LYS A 646 -13.93 10.34 -2.95
C LYS A 646 -13.47 10.60 -1.53
N ASP A 647 -12.84 11.74 -1.30
CA ASP A 647 -12.47 12.17 0.05
C ASP A 647 -13.66 12.74 0.85
N GLN A 648 -13.39 13.22 2.07
CA GLN A 648 -14.38 13.85 2.96
C GLN A 648 -15.14 15.03 2.31
N SER A 649 -14.55 15.69 1.32
CA SER A 649 -15.15 16.79 0.57
C SER A 649 -15.90 16.31 -0.69
N GLN A 650 -16.03 15.00 -0.87
CA GLN A 650 -16.65 14.35 -2.03
C GLN A 650 -15.93 14.62 -3.35
N VAL A 651 -14.63 14.87 -3.29
CA VAL A 651 -13.75 15.09 -4.45
C VAL A 651 -12.98 13.81 -4.73
N ASP A 652 -12.96 13.39 -6.00
CA ASP A 652 -12.19 12.23 -6.44
C ASP A 652 -10.69 12.47 -6.19
N ALA A 653 -10.04 11.49 -5.56
CA ALA A 653 -8.65 11.53 -5.19
C ALA A 653 -8.04 10.12 -5.26
N MET A 654 -6.70 10.08 -5.29
CA MET A 654 -5.96 8.83 -5.19
C MET A 654 -5.42 8.63 -3.78
N PHE A 655 -5.49 7.39 -3.32
CA PHE A 655 -5.05 6.95 -2.00
C PHE A 655 -4.09 5.78 -2.13
N ARG A 656 -3.20 5.67 -1.14
CA ARG A 656 -2.34 4.50 -0.90
C ARG A 656 -2.74 3.91 0.45
N LEU A 657 -3.03 2.62 0.49
CA LEU A 657 -3.09 1.81 1.70
C LEU A 657 -1.75 1.10 1.87
N ASP A 658 -1.02 1.46 2.92
CA ASP A 658 0.11 0.67 3.40
C ASP A 658 -0.43 -0.60 4.05
N THR A 659 -0.22 -1.75 3.42
CA THR A 659 -0.85 -3.00 3.89
C THR A 659 -0.20 -3.54 5.17
N GLY A 660 1.01 -3.09 5.49
CA GLY A 660 1.73 -3.47 6.71
C GLY A 660 1.22 -2.74 7.94
N SER A 661 0.99 -1.43 7.84
CA SER A 661 0.48 -0.61 8.95
C SER A 661 -1.05 -0.49 8.98
N GLY A 662 -1.71 -0.65 7.83
CA GLY A 662 -3.12 -0.33 7.65
C GLY A 662 -3.39 1.16 7.42
N GLU A 663 -2.34 1.99 7.28
CA GLU A 663 -2.46 3.44 7.07
C GLU A 663 -2.94 3.77 5.65
N VAL A 664 -3.96 4.60 5.55
CA VAL A 664 -4.48 5.14 4.29
C VAL A 664 -4.01 6.58 4.11
N THR A 665 -3.11 6.79 3.15
CA THR A 665 -2.59 8.12 2.78
C THR A 665 -3.30 8.65 1.54
N ARG A 666 -3.95 9.81 1.64
CA ARG A 666 -4.38 10.59 0.47
C ARG A 666 -3.15 11.15 -0.23
N LEU A 667 -2.94 10.78 -1.48
CA LEU A 667 -1.86 11.36 -2.28
C LEU A 667 -2.25 12.80 -2.63
N ALA A 668 -1.49 13.77 -2.13
CA ALA A 668 -1.82 15.18 -2.26
C ALA A 668 -1.61 15.69 -3.71
N GLY A 669 -2.56 16.50 -4.20
CA GLY A 669 -2.49 17.31 -5.42
C GLY A 669 -3.87 17.67 -5.99
N SER A 670 -3.90 18.68 -6.87
CA SER A 670 -5.10 19.14 -7.59
C SER A 670 -5.13 18.53 -8.99
N TYR A 671 -5.34 17.22 -9.06
CA TYR A 671 -5.45 16.49 -10.31
C TYR A 671 -6.74 15.68 -10.31
N GLY A 672 -7.39 15.61 -11.47
CA GLY A 672 -8.46 14.67 -11.77
C GLY A 672 -7.91 13.32 -12.21
N LEU A 673 -8.79 12.34 -12.29
CA LEU A 673 -8.49 11.02 -12.83
C LEU A 673 -9.07 10.91 -14.24
N PRO A 674 -8.40 10.24 -15.18
CA PRO A 674 -8.91 10.05 -16.53
C PRO A 674 -10.22 9.25 -16.51
N LEU A 675 -11.01 9.36 -17.58
CA LEU A 675 -12.22 8.57 -17.75
C LEU A 675 -11.86 7.07 -17.80
N GLY A 676 -12.36 6.29 -16.85
CA GLY A 676 -11.99 4.88 -16.67
C GLY A 676 -10.93 4.63 -15.59
N GLY A 677 -10.41 5.70 -14.96
CA GLY A 677 -9.52 5.62 -13.81
C GLY A 677 -8.05 5.37 -14.13
N PRO A 678 -7.14 5.64 -13.17
CA PRO A 678 -5.71 5.45 -13.38
C PRO A 678 -5.34 3.97 -13.26
N THR A 679 -4.60 3.44 -14.24
CA THR A 679 -3.78 2.25 -13.99
C THR A 679 -2.53 2.67 -13.24
N VAL A 680 -2.29 2.09 -12.06
CA VAL A 680 -1.08 2.36 -11.26
C VAL A 680 -0.10 1.21 -11.42
N VAL A 681 1.14 1.51 -11.78
CA VAL A 681 2.20 0.53 -11.99
C VAL A 681 3.40 0.79 -11.09
N ALA A 682 4.09 -0.27 -10.71
CA ALA A 682 5.33 -0.18 -9.94
C ALA A 682 6.49 0.37 -10.78
N MET A 683 7.42 1.08 -10.13
CA MET A 683 8.68 1.49 -10.74
C MET A 683 9.72 0.37 -10.78
#